data_AF-E1JUZ8-F1
#
_entry.id   AF-E1JUZ8-F1
#
_cell.length_a   1.000
_cell.length_b   1.000
_cell.length_c   1.000
_cell.angle_alpha   90.00
_cell.angle_beta   90.00
_cell.angle_gamma   90.00
#
_symmetry.space_group_name_H-M   'P 1'
#
loop_
_entity.id
_entity.type
_entity.pdbx_description
1 polymer ?
#
loop_
_entity_poly.entity_id
_entity_poly.type
_entity_poly.pdbx_seq_one_letter_code
_entity_poly.pdbx_strand_id
1 'polypeptide(L)'
;MSIRLQVLCSLAIMFLLSCVMFAATWSLTASQKADGLVISLAGRQRMQVQKIAKDALTYAHNAKSGRADASLAAAVRKRLVTFADIQKLLIAGGDYNDGKGFHIPTADQETAALLMATATHFKPFVTEVETMLSRPDSATADRLAAAAENVVTAQDKAVDQLEAETEGNVTTLMTIQASGMALGAVVFVTVLMLLGRNLSAPLTRLREYAAAVARGDLKARAAGNYPSELAELRESLSRMVAALEANMTEAREKGLQAERHAAEAETALATTREQEAQTNELLSRMNEAAAKAVTVSESVMDESASLLEQAHHVAGGAQHQRDRMIETATAMEEMNATVLEVARNASAAAASADEAKGKALTGAEGVRSAVDSIETIRQRILELKESMTRLGQQADSIGHIMNVISDIADQTNLLALNAAIEAARAGDAGRGFAVVADEVRKLAEKTMTATKEVGEAVASIQGQARENISAVETAAQGIEESTNAAAASGRFMDEIVGIVDATAAQVASIATASEEQSATSEEINRAVEEVNRIAGETADGMETATAALSALSALSGELDDVIRRMTGDTTASRPRKTVAPRAVAARAKMPSLPSSRPAAKSLPAPRRPVAAKALPHAPAKPAPKAASTHPAPAHAAPSKSASDAILIWDQSLAVGIQEIDSQHQKLVRMICDLHEAMRAGKGKGQVESILRELEEYAVEHFGFEEKLMEQYKYPGYLNHRKEHEKFVDKVIAFGNDFRANKVALTNEVMDFLKNWLVGHIKGTDQKYSSFFNERGVR
;
A
#
# COMPACT_ATOMS: atom_id res chain seq x y z
N MET A 1 -74.46 -55.10 54.70
CA MET A 1 -74.03 -54.00 53.82
C MET A 1 -73.74 -54.63 52.48
N SER A 2 -74.42 -54.18 51.42
CA SER A 2 -74.26 -54.75 50.09
C SER A 2 -72.78 -54.62 49.66
N ILE A 3 -72.20 -55.62 49.00
CA ILE A 3 -70.86 -55.53 48.38
C ILE A 3 -70.80 -54.29 47.50
N ARG A 4 -71.88 -53.97 46.77
CA ARG A 4 -71.99 -52.71 46.01
C ARG A 4 -71.92 -51.47 46.90
N LEU A 5 -72.53 -51.44 48.08
CA LEU A 5 -72.47 -50.28 48.98
C LEU A 5 -71.09 -50.12 49.64
N GLN A 6 -70.38 -51.22 49.93
CA GLN A 6 -68.98 -51.19 50.39
C GLN A 6 -68.01 -50.73 49.30
N VAL A 7 -68.25 -51.16 48.05
CA VAL A 7 -67.48 -50.72 46.87
C VAL A 7 -67.82 -49.29 46.47
N LEU A 8 -69.07 -48.84 46.62
CA LEU A 8 -69.49 -47.46 46.35
C LEU A 8 -68.94 -46.48 47.39
N CYS A 9 -68.91 -46.84 48.68
CA CYS A 9 -68.27 -46.01 49.70
C CYS A 9 -66.74 -45.91 49.49
N SER A 10 -66.06 -46.98 49.08
CA SER A 10 -64.62 -46.91 48.77
C SER A 10 -64.32 -46.18 47.46
N LEU A 11 -65.15 -46.33 46.43
CA LEU A 11 -65.07 -45.54 45.19
C LEU A 11 -65.38 -44.06 45.42
N ALA A 12 -66.35 -43.73 46.29
CA ALA A 12 -66.67 -42.35 46.65
C ALA A 12 -65.51 -41.68 47.39
N ILE A 13 -64.83 -42.40 48.29
CA ILE A 13 -63.63 -41.89 48.98
C ILE A 13 -62.49 -41.67 47.98
N MET A 14 -62.25 -42.60 47.05
CA MET A 14 -61.21 -42.43 46.02
C MET A 14 -61.54 -41.31 45.02
N PHE A 15 -62.82 -41.14 44.64
CA PHE A 15 -63.27 -40.06 43.78
C PHE A 15 -63.12 -38.69 44.45
N LEU A 16 -63.47 -38.60 45.74
CA LEU A 16 -63.33 -37.36 46.52
C LEU A 16 -61.84 -36.99 46.71
N LEU A 17 -60.96 -37.98 46.89
CA LEU A 17 -59.50 -37.79 46.92
C LEU A 17 -58.95 -37.32 45.56
N SER A 18 -59.47 -37.85 44.46
CA SER A 18 -59.09 -37.41 43.10
C SER A 18 -59.58 -35.98 42.79
N CYS A 19 -60.80 -35.61 43.20
CA CYS A 19 -61.31 -34.25 43.06
C CYS A 19 -60.53 -33.22 43.89
N VAL A 20 -60.12 -33.56 45.11
CA VAL A 20 -59.27 -32.68 45.96
C VAL A 20 -57.88 -32.47 45.33
N MET A 21 -57.28 -33.54 44.79
CA MET A 21 -55.98 -33.45 44.09
C MET A 21 -56.08 -32.61 42.81
N PHE A 22 -57.17 -32.74 42.05
CA PHE A 22 -57.42 -31.97 40.83
C PHE A 22 -57.70 -30.49 41.11
N ALA A 23 -58.46 -30.17 42.16
CA ALA A 23 -58.71 -28.80 42.57
C ALA A 23 -57.43 -28.09 43.05
N ALA A 24 -56.57 -28.79 43.80
CA ALA A 24 -55.27 -28.26 44.24
C ALA A 24 -54.30 -28.01 43.07
N THR A 25 -54.27 -28.91 42.07
CA THR A 25 -53.46 -28.70 40.86
C THR A 25 -54.01 -27.56 40.01
N TRP A 26 -55.32 -27.49 39.78
CA TRP A 26 -55.93 -26.41 39.01
C TRP A 26 -55.71 -25.02 39.63
N SER A 27 -55.83 -24.91 40.96
CA SER A 27 -55.61 -23.64 41.68
C SER A 27 -54.15 -23.16 41.62
N LEU A 28 -53.16 -24.07 41.67
CA LEU A 28 -51.73 -23.70 41.58
C LEU A 28 -51.28 -23.47 40.12
N THR A 29 -51.81 -24.20 39.14
CA THR A 29 -51.49 -23.93 37.73
C THR A 29 -52.07 -22.59 37.25
N ALA A 30 -53.17 -22.14 37.85
CA ALA A 30 -53.72 -20.80 37.61
C ALA A 30 -52.82 -19.67 38.15
N SER A 31 -52.08 -19.88 39.26
CA SER A 31 -51.16 -18.88 39.81
C SER A 31 -49.83 -18.79 39.05
N GLN A 32 -49.31 -19.90 38.51
CA GLN A 32 -48.05 -19.93 37.75
C GLN A 32 -48.03 -19.05 36.48
N LYS A 33 -49.19 -18.74 35.89
CA LYS A 33 -49.28 -17.82 34.75
C LYS A 33 -48.93 -16.37 35.11
N ALA A 34 -49.11 -15.97 36.37
CA ALA A 34 -48.76 -14.64 36.84
C ALA A 34 -47.24 -14.55 37.15
N ASP A 35 -46.67 -15.60 37.75
CA ASP A 35 -45.26 -15.64 38.19
C ASP A 35 -44.27 -15.44 37.04
N GLY A 36 -44.49 -16.10 35.90
CA GLY A 36 -43.64 -15.94 34.71
C GLY A 36 -43.66 -14.52 34.12
N LEU A 37 -44.80 -13.81 34.23
CA LEU A 37 -44.90 -12.42 33.78
C LEU A 37 -44.14 -11.50 34.74
N VAL A 38 -44.25 -11.71 36.06
CA VAL A 38 -43.58 -10.93 37.11
C VAL A 38 -42.06 -11.02 36.98
N ILE A 39 -41.52 -12.23 36.83
CA ILE A 39 -40.08 -12.45 36.57
C ILE A 39 -39.65 -11.73 35.29
N SER A 40 -40.42 -11.85 34.20
CA SER A 40 -40.09 -11.15 32.95
C SER A 40 -40.11 -9.62 33.09
N LEU A 41 -41.03 -9.08 33.90
CA LEU A 41 -41.17 -7.65 34.14
C LEU A 41 -39.96 -7.14 34.95
N ALA A 42 -39.59 -7.85 36.01
CA ALA A 42 -38.45 -7.56 36.85
C ALA A 42 -37.12 -7.71 36.08
N GLY A 43 -36.97 -8.72 35.22
CA GLY A 43 -35.82 -8.88 34.34
C GLY A 43 -35.71 -7.79 33.27
N ARG A 44 -36.85 -7.30 32.74
CA ARG A 44 -36.85 -6.13 31.83
C ARG A 44 -36.37 -4.85 32.52
N GLN A 45 -36.65 -4.66 33.82
CA GLN A 45 -36.17 -3.51 34.58
C GLN A 45 -34.63 -3.42 34.57
N ARG A 46 -33.94 -4.56 34.73
CA ARG A 46 -32.46 -4.64 34.62
C ARG A 46 -31.95 -4.06 33.29
N MET A 47 -32.52 -4.50 32.17
CA MET A 47 -32.14 -4.01 30.84
C MET A 47 -32.46 -2.52 30.66
N GLN A 48 -33.53 -2.01 31.28
CA GLN A 48 -33.87 -0.58 31.23
C GLN A 48 -32.82 0.28 31.94
N VAL A 49 -32.25 -0.15 33.08
CA VAL A 49 -31.22 0.61 33.81
C VAL A 49 -29.97 0.79 32.95
N GLN A 50 -29.48 -0.28 32.33
CA GLN A 50 -28.33 -0.21 31.42
C GLN A 50 -28.61 0.67 30.21
N LYS A 51 -29.83 0.59 29.66
CA LYS A 51 -30.24 1.43 28.53
C LYS A 51 -30.35 2.90 28.92
N ILE A 52 -30.90 3.21 30.08
CA ILE A 52 -30.98 4.57 30.64
C ILE A 52 -29.57 5.15 30.84
N ALA A 53 -28.66 4.40 31.44
CA ALA A 53 -27.28 4.83 31.65
C ALA A 53 -26.56 5.08 30.31
N LYS A 54 -26.70 4.18 29.34
CA LYS A 54 -26.15 4.33 27.99
C LYS A 54 -26.69 5.54 27.25
N ASP A 55 -28.01 5.74 27.27
CA ASP A 55 -28.67 6.85 26.59
C ASP A 55 -28.31 8.19 27.26
N ALA A 56 -28.14 8.23 28.58
CA ALA A 56 -27.66 9.42 29.32
C ALA A 56 -26.20 9.76 29.00
N LEU A 57 -25.31 8.75 28.90
CA LEU A 57 -23.92 8.95 28.47
C LEU A 57 -23.83 9.39 27.00
N THR A 58 -24.69 8.84 26.14
CA THR A 58 -24.80 9.23 24.72
C THR A 58 -25.25 10.69 24.60
N TYR A 59 -26.24 11.10 25.39
CA TYR A 59 -26.65 12.49 25.49
C TYR A 59 -25.49 13.40 25.93
N ALA A 60 -24.74 13.01 26.96
CA ALA A 60 -23.57 13.76 27.45
C ALA A 60 -22.45 13.89 26.41
N HIS A 61 -22.17 12.82 25.66
CA HIS A 61 -21.22 12.85 24.55
C HIS A 61 -21.66 13.81 23.45
N ASN A 62 -22.93 13.74 23.06
CA ASN A 62 -23.50 14.61 22.04
C ASN A 62 -23.55 16.08 22.49
N ALA A 63 -23.78 16.33 23.78
CA ALA A 63 -23.77 17.67 24.36
C ALA A 63 -22.37 18.34 24.33
N LYS A 64 -21.29 17.58 24.54
CA LYS A 64 -19.90 18.10 24.38
C LYS A 64 -19.58 18.54 22.95
N SER A 65 -20.22 17.91 21.97
CA SER A 65 -20.07 18.21 20.54
C SER A 65 -21.08 19.26 20.03
N GLY A 66 -21.83 19.91 20.93
CA GLY A 66 -22.84 20.93 20.59
C GLY A 66 -24.12 20.38 19.95
N ARG A 67 -24.36 19.07 19.98
CA ARG A 67 -25.49 18.37 19.33
C ARG A 67 -26.40 17.67 20.35
N ALA A 68 -26.69 18.30 21.49
CA ALA A 68 -27.57 17.72 22.51
C ALA A 68 -28.98 17.46 21.95
N ASP A 69 -29.47 16.23 22.05
CA ASP A 69 -30.81 15.83 21.59
C ASP A 69 -31.81 15.88 22.75
N ALA A 70 -32.66 16.92 22.75
CA ALA A 70 -33.70 17.08 23.77
C ALA A 70 -34.74 15.95 23.76
N SER A 71 -34.95 15.28 22.62
CA SER A 71 -35.85 14.13 22.53
C SER A 71 -35.28 12.89 23.24
N LEU A 72 -33.97 12.71 23.18
CA LEU A 72 -33.27 11.64 23.90
C LEU A 72 -33.33 11.86 25.41
N ALA A 73 -33.11 13.09 25.88
CA ALA A 73 -33.25 13.44 27.30
C ALA A 73 -34.70 13.21 27.81
N ALA A 74 -35.71 13.56 27.01
CA ALA A 74 -37.11 13.29 27.35
C ALA A 74 -37.42 11.79 27.39
N ALA A 75 -36.86 11.00 26.47
CA ALA A 75 -37.01 9.55 26.46
C ALA A 75 -36.36 8.89 27.69
N VAL A 76 -35.18 9.36 28.10
CA VAL A 76 -34.49 8.91 29.32
C VAL A 76 -35.35 9.17 30.55
N ARG A 77 -35.88 10.40 30.72
CA ARG A 77 -36.77 10.74 31.83
C ARG A 77 -38.06 9.92 31.85
N LYS A 78 -38.65 9.67 30.68
CA LYS A 78 -39.84 8.81 30.56
C LYS A 78 -39.54 7.39 31.04
N ARG A 79 -38.40 6.81 30.66
CA ARG A 79 -37.99 5.47 31.12
C ARG A 79 -37.76 5.42 32.64
N LEU A 80 -37.19 6.47 33.25
CA LEU A 80 -37.02 6.56 34.70
C LEU A 80 -38.37 6.51 35.45
N VAL A 81 -39.38 7.23 34.94
CA VAL A 81 -40.74 7.21 35.52
C VAL A 81 -41.37 5.83 35.35
N THR A 82 -41.33 5.26 34.15
CA THR A 82 -41.87 3.93 33.89
C THR A 82 -41.19 2.85 34.76
N PHE A 83 -39.88 2.98 35.00
CA PHE A 83 -39.16 2.08 35.92
C PHE A 83 -39.73 2.18 37.34
N ALA A 84 -39.87 3.40 37.87
CA ALA A 84 -40.37 3.62 39.21
C ALA A 84 -41.82 3.11 39.39
N ASP A 85 -42.67 3.29 38.38
CA ASP A 85 -44.06 2.83 38.41
C ASP A 85 -44.16 1.30 38.39
N ILE A 86 -43.36 0.65 37.54
CA ILE A 86 -43.28 -0.81 37.50
C ILE A 86 -42.70 -1.36 38.80
N GLN A 87 -41.68 -0.73 39.38
CA GLN A 87 -41.10 -1.16 40.64
C GLN A 87 -42.11 -1.10 41.80
N LYS A 88 -42.94 -0.05 41.85
CA LYS A 88 -44.03 0.03 42.83
C LYS A 88 -45.07 -1.06 42.63
N LEU A 89 -45.40 -1.36 41.38
CA LEU A 89 -46.38 -2.39 41.04
C LEU A 89 -45.88 -3.79 41.42
N LEU A 90 -44.58 -4.06 41.23
CA LEU A 90 -43.93 -5.31 41.66
C LEU A 90 -43.91 -5.47 43.18
N ILE A 91 -43.80 -4.36 43.95
CA ILE A 91 -43.80 -4.41 45.42
C ILE A 91 -45.22 -4.55 45.98
N ALA A 92 -46.14 -3.68 45.55
CA ALA A 92 -47.45 -3.51 46.17
C ALA A 92 -48.56 -4.34 45.52
N GLY A 93 -48.28 -5.00 44.38
CA GLY A 93 -49.29 -5.66 43.55
C GLY A 93 -50.26 -4.69 42.87
N GLY A 94 -50.99 -5.17 41.87
CA GLY A 94 -52.00 -4.40 41.14
C GLY A 94 -52.12 -4.79 39.68
N ASP A 95 -52.99 -4.10 38.93
CA ASP A 95 -53.25 -4.42 37.52
C ASP A 95 -52.21 -3.77 36.60
N TYR A 96 -51.44 -4.58 35.90
CA TYR A 96 -50.53 -4.20 34.82
C TYR A 96 -51.22 -4.36 33.46
N ASN A 97 -51.30 -3.30 32.65
CA ASN A 97 -51.93 -3.36 31.34
C ASN A 97 -50.96 -2.94 30.23
N ASP A 98 -50.53 -3.91 29.42
CA ASP A 98 -49.69 -3.73 28.23
C ASP A 98 -50.45 -4.16 26.95
N GLY A 99 -51.76 -3.91 26.92
CA GLY A 99 -52.68 -4.32 25.84
C GLY A 99 -53.41 -5.64 26.11
N LYS A 100 -53.01 -6.39 27.13
CA LYS A 100 -53.74 -7.51 27.74
C LYS A 100 -53.64 -7.27 29.25
N GLY A 101 -54.76 -7.07 29.95
CA GLY A 101 -54.73 -6.79 31.40
C GLY A 101 -54.23 -8.00 32.18
N PHE A 102 -53.23 -7.81 33.03
CA PHE A 102 -52.67 -8.82 33.92
C PHE A 102 -52.66 -8.31 35.36
N HIS A 103 -53.11 -9.13 36.30
CA HIS A 103 -53.03 -8.82 37.72
C HIS A 103 -51.67 -9.31 38.27
N ILE A 104 -50.88 -8.40 38.82
CA ILE A 104 -49.63 -8.71 39.51
C ILE A 104 -49.94 -8.90 41.00
N PRO A 105 -49.64 -10.08 41.58
CA PRO A 105 -49.84 -10.33 43.00
C PRO A 105 -48.91 -9.46 43.85
N THR A 106 -49.29 -9.24 45.11
CA THR A 106 -48.41 -8.58 46.09
C THR A 106 -47.19 -9.45 46.36
N ALA A 107 -45.98 -8.89 46.28
CA ALA A 107 -44.76 -9.63 46.60
C ALA A 107 -44.75 -10.12 48.05
N ASP A 108 -44.16 -11.28 48.30
CA ASP A 108 -43.93 -11.78 49.63
C ASP A 108 -42.95 -10.87 50.40
N GLN A 109 -42.81 -11.10 51.71
CA GLN A 109 -42.04 -10.21 52.58
C GLN A 109 -40.55 -10.09 52.21
N GLU A 110 -39.94 -11.18 51.73
CA GLU A 110 -38.52 -11.23 51.38
C GLU A 110 -38.28 -10.61 49.99
N THR A 111 -39.10 -10.95 49.00
CA THR A 111 -39.04 -10.33 47.66
C THR A 111 -39.37 -8.84 47.71
N ALA A 112 -40.38 -8.45 48.49
CA ALA A 112 -40.71 -7.04 48.70
C ALA A 112 -39.53 -6.27 49.32
N ALA A 113 -38.81 -6.86 50.28
CA ALA A 113 -37.63 -6.24 50.88
C ALA A 113 -36.50 -6.03 49.86
N LEU A 114 -36.24 -7.00 48.99
CA LEU A 114 -35.23 -6.89 47.93
C LEU A 114 -35.62 -5.89 46.83
N LEU A 115 -36.90 -5.86 46.45
CA LEU A 115 -37.42 -4.86 45.51
C LEU A 115 -37.39 -3.44 46.11
N MET A 116 -37.63 -3.29 47.41
CA MET A 116 -37.45 -2.02 48.13
C MET A 116 -35.98 -1.60 48.25
N ALA A 117 -35.06 -2.55 48.45
CA ALA A 117 -33.63 -2.29 48.40
C ALA A 117 -33.21 -1.76 47.02
N THR A 118 -33.77 -2.33 45.95
CA THR A 118 -33.54 -1.82 44.59
C THR A 118 -34.09 -0.41 44.40
N ALA A 119 -35.30 -0.12 44.91
CA ALA A 119 -35.86 1.23 44.90
C ALA A 119 -34.98 2.24 45.69
N THR A 120 -34.30 1.78 46.74
CA THR A 120 -33.37 2.60 47.54
C THR A 120 -32.13 2.96 46.74
N HIS A 121 -31.54 2.02 45.99
CA HIS A 121 -30.40 2.28 45.10
C HIS A 121 -30.79 3.05 43.83
N PHE A 122 -32.05 2.97 43.40
CA PHE A 122 -32.55 3.67 42.23
C PHE A 122 -32.58 5.20 42.40
N LYS A 123 -32.79 5.70 43.62
CA LYS A 123 -32.85 7.14 43.90
C LYS A 123 -31.49 7.86 43.65
N PRO A 124 -30.34 7.35 44.15
CA PRO A 124 -29.02 7.83 43.73
C PRO A 124 -28.79 7.76 42.22
N PHE A 125 -29.21 6.66 41.57
CA PHE A 125 -29.09 6.50 40.12
C PHE A 125 -29.85 7.58 39.34
N VAL A 126 -31.11 7.86 39.70
CA VAL A 126 -31.90 8.95 39.09
C VAL A 126 -31.22 10.30 39.28
N THR A 127 -30.63 10.54 40.45
CA THR A 127 -29.92 11.79 40.76
C THR A 127 -28.70 11.98 39.86
N GLU A 128 -27.89 10.94 39.67
CA GLU A 128 -26.73 11.00 38.76
C GLU A 128 -27.15 11.07 37.28
N VAL A 129 -28.27 10.44 36.88
CA VAL A 129 -28.83 10.61 35.52
C VAL A 129 -29.23 12.05 35.27
N GLU A 130 -29.97 12.71 36.18
CA GLU A 130 -30.36 14.12 36.02
C GLU A 130 -29.16 15.06 36.11
N THR A 131 -28.16 14.73 36.92
CA THR A 131 -26.89 15.47 36.97
C THR A 131 -26.16 15.36 35.63
N MET A 132 -26.13 14.16 35.02
CA MET A 132 -25.54 13.93 33.71
C MET A 132 -26.27 14.67 32.58
N LEU A 133 -27.61 14.73 32.63
CA LEU A 133 -28.43 15.45 31.65
C LEU A 133 -28.32 16.99 31.78
N SER A 134 -27.93 17.50 32.95
CA SER A 134 -27.82 18.95 33.20
C SER A 134 -26.38 19.48 33.13
N ARG A 135 -25.38 18.71 33.60
CA ARG A 135 -23.96 19.09 33.64
C ARG A 135 -23.07 17.86 33.32
N PRO A 136 -22.81 17.58 32.04
CA PRO A 136 -22.06 16.39 31.64
C PRO A 136 -20.56 16.55 31.93
N ASP A 137 -20.06 15.85 32.96
CA ASP A 137 -18.64 15.73 33.29
C ASP A 137 -18.22 14.25 33.47
N SER A 138 -16.91 14.00 33.45
CA SER A 138 -16.38 12.62 33.57
C SER A 138 -16.59 12.02 34.95
N ALA A 139 -16.51 12.82 36.02
CA ALA A 139 -16.72 12.33 37.38
C ALA A 139 -18.15 11.84 37.62
N THR A 140 -19.13 12.51 37.01
CA THR A 140 -20.55 12.14 37.02
C THR A 140 -20.80 10.90 36.16
N ALA A 141 -20.00 10.66 35.11
CA ALA A 141 -20.10 9.44 34.30
C ALA A 141 -19.66 8.21 35.09
N ASP A 142 -18.57 8.33 35.85
CA ASP A 142 -18.08 7.25 36.72
C ASP A 142 -19.06 6.97 37.87
N ARG A 143 -19.61 8.01 38.51
CA ARG A 143 -20.65 7.85 39.54
C ARG A 143 -21.95 7.28 38.99
N LEU A 144 -22.35 7.66 37.77
CA LEU A 144 -23.52 7.10 37.08
C LEU A 144 -23.34 5.61 36.78
N ALA A 145 -22.16 5.20 36.30
CA ALA A 145 -21.84 3.80 36.06
C ALA A 145 -21.90 2.97 37.35
N ALA A 146 -21.29 3.46 38.44
CA ALA A 146 -21.34 2.81 39.75
C ALA A 146 -22.77 2.76 40.33
N ALA A 147 -23.57 3.82 40.15
CA ALA A 147 -24.96 3.83 40.57
C ALA A 147 -25.83 2.86 39.75
N ALA A 148 -25.57 2.72 38.45
CA ALA A 148 -26.25 1.76 37.58
C ALA A 148 -25.94 0.32 37.99
N GLU A 149 -24.68 0.02 38.32
CA GLU A 149 -24.23 -1.29 38.77
C GLU A 149 -24.89 -1.68 40.11
N ASN A 150 -25.01 -0.75 41.06
CA ASN A 150 -25.70 -0.99 42.32
C ASN A 150 -27.18 -1.32 42.13
N VAL A 151 -27.87 -0.63 41.21
CA VAL A 151 -29.28 -0.93 40.90
C VAL A 151 -29.41 -2.28 40.21
N VAL A 152 -28.54 -2.58 39.23
CA VAL A 152 -28.55 -3.89 38.53
C VAL A 152 -28.30 -5.03 39.52
N THR A 153 -27.31 -4.89 40.40
CA THR A 153 -26.98 -5.91 41.41
C THR A 153 -28.12 -6.13 42.40
N ALA A 154 -28.80 -5.06 42.83
CA ALA A 154 -29.97 -5.18 43.70
C ALA A 154 -31.16 -5.83 42.96
N GLN A 155 -31.36 -5.49 41.68
CA GLN A 155 -32.41 -6.07 40.85
C GLN A 155 -32.15 -7.55 40.55
N ASP A 156 -30.90 -7.95 40.30
CA ASP A 156 -30.52 -9.34 40.07
C ASP A 156 -30.84 -10.19 41.31
N LYS A 157 -30.53 -9.71 42.53
CA LYS A 157 -30.94 -10.40 43.76
C LYS A 157 -32.47 -10.56 43.90
N ALA A 158 -33.24 -9.56 43.47
CA ALA A 158 -34.70 -9.64 43.50
C ALA A 158 -35.25 -10.62 42.44
N VAL A 159 -34.62 -10.70 41.26
CA VAL A 159 -34.98 -11.66 40.20
C VAL A 159 -34.60 -13.08 40.60
N ASP A 160 -33.39 -13.28 41.15
CA ASP A 160 -32.93 -14.58 41.64
C ASP A 160 -33.87 -15.10 42.76
N GLN A 161 -34.34 -14.22 43.64
CA GLN A 161 -35.32 -14.59 44.67
C GLN A 161 -36.69 -14.95 44.07
N LEU A 162 -37.18 -14.18 43.09
CA LEU A 162 -38.43 -14.49 42.37
C LEU A 162 -38.35 -15.83 41.61
N GLU A 163 -37.18 -16.15 41.05
CA GLU A 163 -36.91 -17.45 40.42
C GLU A 163 -36.87 -18.57 41.47
N ALA A 164 -36.17 -18.36 42.59
CA ALA A 164 -36.09 -19.33 43.69
C ALA A 164 -37.46 -19.60 44.35
N GLU A 165 -38.32 -18.59 44.51
CA GLU A 165 -39.68 -18.73 44.99
C GLU A 165 -40.54 -19.56 44.03
N THR A 166 -40.37 -19.33 42.72
CA THR A 166 -41.08 -20.09 41.68
C THR A 166 -40.62 -21.55 41.63
N GLU A 167 -39.31 -21.81 41.77
CA GLU A 167 -38.76 -23.17 41.90
C GLU A 167 -39.20 -23.87 43.20
N GLY A 168 -39.30 -23.13 44.31
CA GLY A 168 -39.84 -23.60 45.60
C GLY A 168 -41.31 -24.00 45.51
N ASN A 169 -42.12 -23.25 44.78
CA ASN A 169 -43.53 -23.57 44.53
C ASN A 169 -43.70 -24.80 43.63
N VAL A 170 -42.81 -24.99 42.65
CA VAL A 170 -42.79 -26.20 41.79
C VAL A 170 -42.34 -27.44 42.55
N THR A 171 -41.34 -27.34 43.43
CA THR A 171 -40.91 -28.46 44.28
C THR A 171 -41.95 -28.79 45.37
N THR A 172 -42.67 -27.79 45.89
CA THR A 172 -43.84 -27.99 46.77
C THR A 172 -44.99 -28.69 46.04
N LEU A 173 -45.22 -28.35 44.76
CA LEU A 173 -46.18 -29.05 43.89
C LEU A 173 -45.80 -30.53 43.71
N MET A 174 -44.52 -30.82 43.42
CA MET A 174 -44.02 -32.20 43.26
C MET A 174 -44.12 -33.01 44.55
N THR A 175 -43.83 -32.42 45.71
CA THR A 175 -43.92 -33.09 47.01
C THR A 175 -45.37 -33.33 47.47
N ILE A 176 -46.30 -32.41 47.22
CA ILE A 176 -47.74 -32.63 47.47
C ILE A 176 -48.27 -33.77 46.57
N GLN A 177 -47.86 -33.81 45.29
CA GLN A 177 -48.25 -34.88 44.37
C GLN A 177 -47.70 -36.25 44.80
N ALA A 178 -46.43 -36.32 45.19
CA ALA A 178 -45.81 -37.54 45.69
C ALA A 178 -46.45 -38.02 47.01
N SER A 179 -46.78 -37.10 47.92
CA SER A 179 -47.46 -37.39 49.20
C SER A 179 -48.89 -37.88 48.99
N GLY A 180 -49.62 -37.28 48.04
CA GLY A 180 -50.98 -37.70 47.66
C GLY A 180 -51.02 -39.09 47.01
N MET A 181 -50.03 -39.41 46.17
CA MET A 181 -49.88 -40.77 45.62
C MET A 181 -49.54 -41.80 46.69
N ALA A 182 -48.69 -41.46 47.67
CA ALA A 182 -48.35 -42.35 48.78
C ALA A 182 -49.54 -42.59 49.73
N LEU A 183 -50.31 -41.57 50.07
CA LEU A 183 -51.53 -41.70 50.89
C LEU A 183 -52.62 -42.49 50.15
N GLY A 184 -52.77 -42.23 48.84
CA GLY A 184 -53.66 -43.00 47.96
C GLY A 184 -53.29 -44.49 47.92
N ALA A 185 -51.99 -44.82 47.87
CA ALA A 185 -51.52 -46.19 47.91
C ALA A 185 -51.82 -46.88 49.26
N VAL A 186 -51.67 -46.18 50.39
CA VAL A 186 -51.99 -46.74 51.72
C VAL A 186 -53.49 -46.96 51.91
N VAL A 187 -54.34 -46.03 51.45
CA VAL A 187 -55.81 -46.18 51.46
C VAL A 187 -56.23 -47.34 50.54
N PHE A 188 -55.60 -47.46 49.37
CA PHE A 188 -55.85 -48.54 48.41
C PHE A 188 -55.51 -49.93 48.99
N VAL A 189 -54.37 -50.07 49.68
CA VAL A 189 -53.96 -51.32 50.34
C VAL A 189 -54.87 -51.67 51.52
N THR A 190 -55.36 -50.66 52.27
CA THR A 190 -56.29 -50.86 53.39
C THR A 190 -57.68 -51.30 52.92
N VAL A 191 -58.14 -50.78 51.77
CA VAL A 191 -59.38 -51.23 51.08
C VAL A 191 -59.23 -52.67 50.58
N LEU A 192 -58.07 -53.06 50.04
CA LEU A 192 -57.79 -54.43 49.61
C LEU A 192 -57.84 -55.46 50.75
N MET A 193 -57.38 -55.11 51.95
CA MET A 193 -57.46 -55.99 53.12
C MET A 193 -58.90 -56.20 53.64
N LEU A 194 -59.74 -55.16 53.61
CA LEU A 194 -61.15 -55.25 54.00
C LEU A 194 -61.99 -56.09 53.01
N LEU A 195 -61.66 -56.03 51.71
CA LEU A 195 -62.22 -56.91 50.68
C LEU A 195 -61.81 -58.38 50.90
N GLY A 196 -60.56 -58.66 51.28
CA GLY A 196 -60.08 -60.03 51.53
C GLY A 196 -60.88 -60.78 52.61
N ARG A 197 -61.27 -60.10 53.70
CA ARG A 197 -61.98 -60.73 54.83
C ARG A 197 -63.47 -61.00 54.56
N ASN A 198 -64.11 -60.20 53.71
CA ASN A 198 -65.54 -60.30 53.39
C ASN A 198 -65.83 -61.03 52.07
N LEU A 199 -64.81 -61.34 51.26
CA LEU A 199 -64.94 -62.03 49.97
C LEU A 199 -64.33 -63.45 49.97
N SER A 200 -63.21 -63.69 50.67
CA SER A 200 -62.41 -64.92 50.51
C SER A 200 -63.06 -66.19 51.12
N ALA A 201 -63.69 -66.10 52.30
CA ALA A 201 -64.29 -67.26 52.95
C ALA A 201 -65.55 -67.81 52.24
N PRO A 202 -66.48 -66.99 51.72
CA PRO A 202 -67.60 -67.48 50.91
C PRO A 202 -67.19 -67.88 49.47
N LEU A 203 -66.15 -67.27 48.88
CA LEU A 203 -65.59 -67.67 47.57
C LEU A 203 -64.95 -69.08 47.60
N THR A 204 -64.41 -69.50 48.74
CA THR A 204 -63.80 -70.83 48.89
C THR A 204 -64.86 -71.95 48.81
N ARG A 205 -66.11 -71.69 49.24
CA ARG A 205 -67.25 -72.62 49.09
C ARG A 205 -67.81 -72.66 47.66
N LEU A 206 -67.77 -71.53 46.94
CA LEU A 206 -68.07 -71.47 45.50
C LEU A 206 -67.01 -72.17 44.64
N ARG A 207 -65.74 -72.18 45.09
CA ARG A 207 -64.63 -72.93 44.48
C ARG A 207 -64.83 -74.45 44.58
N GLU A 208 -65.33 -74.97 45.69
CA GLU A 208 -65.67 -76.40 45.83
C GLU A 208 -66.82 -76.83 44.90
N TYR A 209 -67.80 -75.94 44.71
CA TYR A 209 -68.89 -76.12 43.72
C TYR A 209 -68.37 -76.12 42.27
N ALA A 210 -67.51 -75.17 41.91
CA ALA A 210 -66.89 -75.10 40.58
C ALA A 210 -65.99 -76.30 40.28
N ALA A 211 -65.33 -76.89 41.29
CA ALA A 211 -64.53 -78.10 41.14
C ALA A 211 -65.38 -79.36 40.84
N ALA A 212 -66.65 -79.40 41.25
CA ALA A 212 -67.58 -80.49 40.89
C ALA A 212 -68.03 -80.40 39.41
N VAL A 213 -68.30 -79.19 38.93
CA VAL A 213 -68.61 -78.89 37.51
C VAL A 213 -67.41 -79.18 36.60
N ALA A 214 -66.19 -78.83 37.01
CA ALA A 214 -64.96 -79.07 36.24
C ALA A 214 -64.59 -80.56 36.08
N ARG A 215 -65.19 -81.46 36.87
CA ARG A 215 -65.05 -82.92 36.73
C ARG A 215 -66.08 -83.53 35.75
N GLY A 216 -66.83 -82.69 35.03
CA GLY A 216 -67.77 -83.09 33.98
C GLY A 216 -69.23 -83.19 34.44
N ASP A 217 -69.53 -82.90 35.70
CA ASP A 217 -70.90 -82.93 36.22
C ASP A 217 -71.57 -81.54 36.14
N LEU A 218 -72.16 -81.26 34.98
CA LEU A 218 -72.91 -80.02 34.71
C LEU A 218 -74.24 -79.92 35.50
N LYS A 219 -74.55 -80.85 36.44
CA LYS A 219 -75.79 -80.84 37.25
C LYS A 219 -75.58 -80.54 38.75
N ALA A 220 -74.36 -80.29 39.22
CA ALA A 220 -74.05 -80.00 40.63
C ALA A 220 -74.77 -78.74 41.21
N ARG A 221 -74.87 -78.60 42.55
CA ARG A 221 -75.49 -77.43 43.26
C ARG A 221 -74.67 -76.93 44.47
N ALA A 222 -74.69 -75.61 44.73
CA ALA A 222 -73.94 -74.97 45.84
C ALA A 222 -74.82 -74.62 47.06
N ALA A 223 -74.46 -75.07 48.28
CA ALA A 223 -75.19 -74.81 49.54
C ALA A 223 -74.37 -73.94 50.53
N GLY A 224 -75.05 -73.06 51.30
CA GLY A 224 -74.45 -72.17 52.31
C GLY A 224 -75.07 -70.76 52.35
N ASN A 225 -74.78 -69.98 53.39
CA ASN A 225 -75.24 -68.58 53.51
C ASN A 225 -74.23 -67.64 52.83
N TYR A 226 -74.68 -66.92 51.81
CA TYR A 226 -73.86 -66.00 51.02
C TYR A 226 -74.35 -64.55 51.23
N PRO A 227 -73.45 -63.54 51.30
CA PRO A 227 -73.84 -62.14 51.13
C PRO A 227 -74.68 -61.96 49.86
N SER A 228 -75.60 -60.99 49.84
CA SER A 228 -76.60 -60.81 48.77
C SER A 228 -76.04 -60.92 47.35
N GLU A 229 -74.86 -60.37 47.10
CA GLU A 229 -74.21 -60.39 45.78
C GLU A 229 -73.45 -61.69 45.47
N LEU A 230 -73.00 -62.45 46.47
CA LEU A 230 -72.45 -63.81 46.28
C LEU A 230 -73.58 -64.86 46.16
N ALA A 231 -74.77 -64.57 46.68
CA ALA A 231 -75.99 -65.32 46.39
C ALA A 231 -76.45 -65.14 44.94
N GLU A 232 -76.26 -63.94 44.38
CA GLU A 232 -76.45 -63.61 42.96
C GLU A 232 -75.37 -64.25 42.07
N LEU A 233 -74.11 -64.35 42.55
CA LEU A 233 -73.01 -65.07 41.89
C LEU A 233 -73.21 -66.59 41.88
N ARG A 234 -73.78 -67.18 42.93
CA ARG A 234 -74.22 -68.60 42.94
C ARG A 234 -75.24 -68.86 41.84
N GLU A 235 -76.23 -67.97 41.72
CA GLU A 235 -77.30 -68.05 40.72
C GLU A 235 -76.77 -67.77 39.29
N SER A 236 -75.75 -66.92 39.18
CA SER A 236 -75.04 -66.63 37.93
C SER A 236 -74.04 -67.71 37.54
N LEU A 237 -73.41 -68.43 38.48
CA LEU A 237 -72.61 -69.63 38.22
C LEU A 237 -73.49 -70.79 37.74
N SER A 238 -74.71 -70.94 38.28
CA SER A 238 -75.71 -71.86 37.72
C SER A 238 -76.16 -71.46 36.31
N ARG A 239 -76.24 -70.16 35.98
CA ARG A 239 -76.43 -69.65 34.61
C ARG A 239 -75.17 -69.78 33.73
N MET A 240 -73.97 -69.72 34.31
CA MET A 240 -72.68 -69.88 33.63
C MET A 240 -72.40 -71.33 33.27
N VAL A 241 -72.90 -72.32 34.02
CA VAL A 241 -72.88 -73.74 33.61
C VAL A 241 -73.79 -73.96 32.41
N ALA A 242 -74.93 -73.25 32.34
CA ALA A 242 -75.77 -73.18 31.14
C ALA A 242 -75.15 -72.34 30.00
N ALA A 243 -74.28 -71.37 30.31
CA ALA A 243 -73.54 -70.57 29.32
C ALA A 243 -72.16 -71.16 28.96
N LEU A 244 -71.65 -72.17 29.68
CA LEU A 244 -70.44 -72.92 29.33
C LEU A 244 -70.70 -73.78 28.08
N GLU A 245 -71.95 -74.22 27.93
CA GLU A 245 -72.50 -74.74 26.68
C GLU A 245 -72.42 -73.70 25.56
N ALA A 246 -72.52 -72.40 25.87
CA ALA A 246 -72.35 -71.28 24.94
C ALA A 246 -70.88 -70.78 24.80
N ASN A 247 -69.95 -71.10 25.72
CA ASN A 247 -68.51 -70.78 25.58
C ASN A 247 -67.78 -71.63 24.53
N MET A 248 -68.40 -72.66 23.93
CA MET A 248 -67.90 -73.19 22.65
C MET A 248 -67.89 -72.13 21.52
N THR A 249 -68.62 -71.03 21.71
CA THR A 249 -68.62 -69.85 20.83
C THR A 249 -67.45 -68.88 21.12
N GLU A 250 -66.82 -68.96 22.30
CA GLU A 250 -65.64 -68.18 22.76
C GLU A 250 -64.35 -68.53 21.96
N ALA A 251 -64.31 -69.65 21.25
CA ALA A 251 -63.18 -70.03 20.39
C ALA A 251 -62.93 -69.05 19.23
N ARG A 252 -63.90 -68.17 18.89
CA ARG A 252 -63.76 -67.10 17.87
C ARG A 252 -63.07 -65.84 18.39
N GLU A 253 -63.03 -65.62 19.71
CA GLU A 253 -62.54 -64.36 20.31
C GLU A 253 -61.03 -64.35 20.55
N LYS A 254 -60.41 -65.55 20.67
CA LYS A 254 -58.94 -65.70 20.76
C LYS A 254 -58.19 -65.39 19.47
N GLY A 255 -58.87 -65.28 18.32
CA GLY A 255 -58.27 -64.80 17.06
C GLY A 255 -57.95 -63.29 17.06
N LEU A 256 -58.73 -62.49 17.80
CA LEU A 256 -58.57 -61.02 17.85
C LEU A 256 -57.45 -60.54 18.79
N GLN A 257 -57.00 -61.36 19.75
CA GLN A 257 -55.90 -60.99 20.66
C GLN A 257 -54.51 -61.16 20.03
N ALA A 258 -54.35 -62.08 19.07
CA ALA A 258 -53.09 -62.27 18.34
C ALA A 258 -52.81 -61.12 17.36
N GLU A 259 -53.86 -60.53 16.74
CA GLU A 259 -53.74 -59.37 15.86
C GLU A 259 -53.31 -58.10 16.61
N ARG A 260 -53.71 -57.91 17.88
CA ARG A 260 -53.31 -56.73 18.68
C ARG A 260 -51.83 -56.74 19.09
N HIS A 261 -51.30 -57.91 19.49
CA HIS A 261 -49.87 -58.02 19.82
C HIS A 261 -48.96 -57.97 18.58
N ALA A 262 -49.44 -58.45 17.43
CA ALA A 262 -48.75 -58.27 16.15
C ALA A 262 -48.72 -56.78 15.73
N ALA A 263 -49.83 -56.06 15.91
CA ALA A 263 -49.93 -54.62 15.61
C ALA A 263 -49.01 -53.76 16.50
N GLU A 264 -48.92 -54.05 17.81
CA GLU A 264 -48.03 -53.34 18.73
C GLU A 264 -46.54 -53.57 18.40
N ALA A 265 -46.16 -54.81 18.05
CA ALA A 265 -44.80 -55.16 17.64
C ALA A 265 -44.42 -54.58 16.27
N GLU A 266 -45.36 -54.52 15.31
CA GLU A 266 -45.16 -53.82 14.04
C GLU A 266 -44.95 -52.32 14.25
N THR A 267 -45.71 -51.68 15.14
CA THR A 267 -45.49 -50.26 15.45
C THR A 267 -44.15 -49.99 16.13
N ALA A 268 -43.71 -50.84 17.07
CA ALA A 268 -42.42 -50.68 17.73
C ALA A 268 -41.25 -50.88 16.74
N LEU A 269 -41.31 -51.92 15.90
CA LEU A 269 -40.31 -52.15 14.85
C LEU A 269 -40.33 -51.06 13.78
N ALA A 270 -41.49 -50.48 13.46
CA ALA A 270 -41.59 -49.33 12.57
C ALA A 270 -40.92 -48.09 13.17
N THR A 271 -41.15 -47.79 14.46
CA THR A 271 -40.48 -46.66 15.14
C THR A 271 -38.98 -46.86 15.27
N THR A 272 -38.50 -48.08 15.54
CA THR A 272 -37.06 -48.36 15.59
C THR A 272 -36.42 -48.24 14.20
N ARG A 273 -37.06 -48.76 13.15
CA ARG A 273 -36.58 -48.57 11.76
C ARG A 273 -36.58 -47.11 11.34
N GLU A 274 -37.55 -46.33 11.78
CA GLU A 274 -37.59 -44.88 11.54
C GLU A 274 -36.47 -44.15 12.31
N GLN A 275 -36.20 -44.52 13.57
CA GLN A 275 -35.07 -43.98 14.34
C GLN A 275 -33.71 -44.40 13.77
N GLU A 276 -33.56 -45.66 13.33
CA GLU A 276 -32.36 -46.16 12.65
C GLU A 276 -32.16 -45.44 11.31
N ALA A 277 -33.22 -45.21 10.54
CA ALA A 277 -33.18 -44.44 9.31
C ALA A 277 -32.76 -42.98 9.58
N GLN A 278 -33.35 -42.31 10.58
CA GLN A 278 -32.98 -40.95 10.99
C GLN A 278 -31.53 -40.86 11.49
N THR A 279 -31.08 -41.86 12.26
CA THR A 279 -29.69 -41.93 12.77
C THR A 279 -28.70 -42.17 11.65
N ASN A 280 -29.01 -43.07 10.71
CA ASN A 280 -28.19 -43.32 9.52
C ASN A 280 -28.14 -42.09 8.60
N GLU A 281 -29.26 -41.37 8.46
CA GLU A 281 -29.29 -40.10 7.73
C GLU A 281 -28.45 -39.01 8.43
N LEU A 282 -28.55 -38.89 9.76
CA LEU A 282 -27.71 -37.96 10.53
C LEU A 282 -26.22 -38.29 10.43
N LEU A 283 -25.84 -39.57 10.56
CA LEU A 283 -24.46 -40.04 10.40
C LEU A 283 -23.96 -39.81 8.97
N SER A 284 -24.81 -40.02 7.96
CA SER A 284 -24.47 -39.73 6.56
C SER A 284 -24.19 -38.24 6.35
N ARG A 285 -25.07 -37.35 6.85
CA ARG A 285 -24.87 -35.89 6.79
C ARG A 285 -23.64 -35.44 7.59
N MET A 286 -23.38 -36.06 8.74
CA MET A 286 -22.19 -35.78 9.56
C MET A 286 -20.90 -36.19 8.86
N ASN A 287 -20.87 -37.37 8.25
CA ASN A 287 -19.73 -37.84 7.46
C ASN A 287 -19.51 -36.98 6.20
N GLU A 288 -20.58 -36.54 5.54
CA GLU A 288 -20.47 -35.62 4.41
C GLU A 288 -19.93 -34.25 4.84
N ALA A 289 -20.40 -33.71 5.97
CA ALA A 289 -19.90 -32.47 6.55
C ALA A 289 -18.43 -32.59 6.98
N ALA A 290 -18.06 -33.71 7.59
CA ALA A 290 -16.69 -34.01 7.97
C ALA A 290 -15.77 -34.13 6.76
N ALA A 291 -16.19 -34.84 5.69
CA ALA A 291 -15.43 -34.93 4.45
C ALA A 291 -15.19 -33.55 3.82
N LYS A 292 -16.22 -32.70 3.77
CA LYS A 292 -16.09 -31.30 3.32
C LYS A 292 -15.13 -30.51 4.20
N ALA A 293 -15.19 -30.69 5.52
CA ALA A 293 -14.32 -30.00 6.47
C ALA A 293 -12.85 -30.44 6.33
N VAL A 294 -12.57 -31.72 6.06
CA VAL A 294 -11.22 -32.21 5.73
C VAL A 294 -10.70 -31.52 4.47
N THR A 295 -11.48 -31.51 3.39
CA THR A 295 -11.06 -30.85 2.13
C THR A 295 -10.78 -29.36 2.33
N VAL A 296 -11.60 -28.67 3.13
CA VAL A 296 -11.36 -27.25 3.47
C VAL A 296 -10.08 -27.10 4.30
N SER A 297 -9.87 -27.95 5.31
CA SER A 297 -8.65 -27.91 6.13
C SER A 297 -7.39 -28.17 5.31
N GLU A 298 -7.42 -29.15 4.40
CA GLU A 298 -6.32 -29.43 3.47
C GLU A 298 -6.04 -28.23 2.56
N SER A 299 -7.08 -27.61 2.02
CA SER A 299 -6.95 -26.40 1.19
C SER A 299 -6.33 -25.24 1.99
N VAL A 300 -6.75 -25.03 3.24
CA VAL A 300 -6.17 -24.00 4.12
C VAL A 300 -4.70 -24.28 4.43
N MET A 301 -4.32 -25.54 4.64
CA MET A 301 -2.93 -25.92 4.86
C MET A 301 -2.05 -25.64 3.63
N ASP A 302 -2.53 -26.01 2.44
CA ASP A 302 -1.79 -25.81 1.18
C ASP A 302 -1.62 -24.31 0.86
N GLU A 303 -2.70 -23.52 0.99
CA GLU A 303 -2.64 -22.06 0.80
C GLU A 303 -1.75 -21.39 1.86
N SER A 304 -1.80 -21.84 3.12
CA SER A 304 -0.93 -21.32 4.18
C SER A 304 0.55 -21.60 3.89
N ALA A 305 0.85 -22.78 3.34
CA ALA A 305 2.22 -23.13 2.95
C ALA A 305 2.72 -22.27 1.79
N SER A 306 1.88 -22.03 0.78
CA SER A 306 2.19 -21.14 -0.34
C SER A 306 2.42 -19.69 0.13
N LEU A 307 1.56 -19.17 1.01
CA LEU A 307 1.73 -17.84 1.59
C LEU A 307 3.00 -17.72 2.44
N LEU A 308 3.42 -18.80 3.12
CA LEU A 308 4.63 -18.81 3.93
C LEU A 308 5.89 -18.75 3.06
N GLU A 309 5.90 -19.46 1.93
CA GLU A 309 6.95 -19.33 0.91
C GLU A 309 6.99 -17.90 0.34
N GLN A 310 5.83 -17.33 0.00
CA GLN A 310 5.73 -15.97 -0.51
C GLN A 310 6.23 -14.93 0.50
N ALA A 311 5.89 -15.09 1.80
CA ALA A 311 6.35 -14.21 2.86
C ALA A 311 7.89 -14.24 2.99
N HIS A 312 8.50 -15.43 2.92
CA HIS A 312 9.96 -15.56 2.89
C HIS A 312 10.59 -14.90 1.66
N HIS A 313 9.98 -15.06 0.48
CA HIS A 313 10.46 -14.41 -0.73
C HIS A 313 10.43 -12.88 -0.61
N VAL A 314 9.34 -12.31 -0.09
CA VAL A 314 9.21 -10.86 0.13
C VAL A 314 10.21 -10.38 1.20
N ALA A 315 10.38 -11.11 2.30
CA ALA A 315 11.38 -10.78 3.33
C ALA A 315 12.81 -10.77 2.75
N GLY A 316 13.16 -11.77 1.92
CA GLY A 316 14.44 -11.83 1.23
C GLY A 316 14.63 -10.67 0.24
N GLY A 317 13.60 -10.34 -0.52
CA GLY A 317 13.61 -9.19 -1.43
C GLY A 317 13.79 -7.85 -0.70
N ALA A 318 13.11 -7.67 0.43
CA ALA A 318 13.26 -6.50 1.28
C ALA A 318 14.68 -6.39 1.85
N GLN A 319 15.28 -7.50 2.31
CA GLN A 319 16.67 -7.50 2.76
C GLN A 319 17.64 -7.13 1.63
N HIS A 320 17.45 -7.69 0.44
CA HIS A 320 18.28 -7.34 -0.72
C HIS A 320 18.15 -5.86 -1.10
N GLN A 321 16.94 -5.30 -1.00
CA GLN A 321 16.70 -3.87 -1.21
C GLN A 321 17.46 -3.01 -0.19
N ARG A 322 17.51 -3.41 1.08
CA ARG A 322 18.32 -2.70 2.10
C ARG A 322 19.81 -2.70 1.78
N ASP A 323 20.35 -3.84 1.37
CA ASP A 323 21.76 -3.94 0.99
C ASP A 323 22.08 -3.00 -0.19
N ARG A 324 21.18 -2.93 -1.18
CA ARG A 324 21.30 -2.01 -2.32
C ARG A 324 21.17 -0.54 -1.91
N MET A 325 20.32 -0.22 -0.93
CA MET A 325 20.21 1.14 -0.39
C MET A 325 21.49 1.56 0.35
N ILE A 326 22.15 0.67 1.10
CA ILE A 326 23.43 0.96 1.77
C ILE A 326 24.53 1.28 0.74
N GLU A 327 24.61 0.50 -0.33
CA GLU A 327 25.56 0.75 -1.41
C GLU A 327 25.25 2.08 -2.12
N THR A 328 23.97 2.37 -2.35
CA THR A 328 23.53 3.64 -2.95
C THR A 328 23.86 4.82 -2.06
N ALA A 329 23.64 4.72 -0.75
CA ALA A 329 24.01 5.76 0.22
C ALA A 329 25.52 6.04 0.18
N THR A 330 26.33 4.98 0.13
CA THR A 330 27.80 5.10 0.02
C THR A 330 28.20 5.82 -1.28
N ALA A 331 27.60 5.45 -2.42
CA ALA A 331 27.84 6.12 -3.68
C ALA A 331 27.39 7.59 -3.68
N MET A 332 26.33 7.93 -2.94
CA MET A 332 25.85 9.30 -2.78
C MET A 332 26.78 10.14 -1.88
N GLU A 333 27.37 9.54 -0.85
CA GLU A 333 28.41 10.20 -0.05
C GLU A 333 29.66 10.53 -0.90
N GLU A 334 30.11 9.58 -1.73
CA GLU A 334 31.20 9.80 -2.67
C GLU A 334 30.86 10.85 -3.73
N MET A 335 29.61 10.85 -4.22
CA MET A 335 29.11 11.87 -5.15
C MET A 335 29.15 13.26 -4.52
N ASN A 336 28.67 13.41 -3.28
CA ASN A 336 28.67 14.71 -2.60
C ASN A 336 30.10 15.22 -2.37
N ALA A 337 31.03 14.33 -1.99
CA ALA A 337 32.45 14.67 -1.89
C ALA A 337 33.02 15.18 -3.23
N THR A 338 32.69 14.51 -4.33
CA THR A 338 33.13 14.87 -5.69
C THR A 338 32.52 16.21 -6.13
N VAL A 339 31.24 16.44 -5.86
CA VAL A 339 30.55 17.70 -6.17
C VAL A 339 31.19 18.88 -5.45
N LEU A 340 31.52 18.72 -4.17
CA LEU A 340 32.23 19.74 -3.40
C LEU A 340 33.64 20.01 -3.96
N GLU A 341 34.32 18.98 -4.45
CA GLU A 341 35.62 19.13 -5.12
C GLU A 341 35.49 19.88 -6.45
N VAL A 342 34.49 19.57 -7.27
CA VAL A 342 34.19 20.28 -8.52
C VAL A 342 33.87 21.75 -8.25
N ALA A 343 33.04 22.04 -7.24
CA ALA A 343 32.73 23.41 -6.84
C ALA A 343 33.99 24.21 -6.43
N ARG A 344 34.89 23.59 -5.64
CA ARG A 344 36.18 24.20 -5.26
C ARG A 344 37.09 24.42 -6.47
N ASN A 345 37.18 23.44 -7.37
CA ASN A 345 37.99 23.55 -8.58
C ASN A 345 37.45 24.61 -9.53
N ALA A 346 36.13 24.75 -9.65
CA ALA A 346 35.50 25.84 -10.38
C ALA A 346 35.85 27.19 -9.75
N SER A 347 35.71 27.36 -8.44
CA SER A 347 36.10 28.59 -7.76
C SER A 347 37.58 28.96 -7.98
N ALA A 348 38.49 27.98 -7.90
CA ALA A 348 39.91 28.18 -8.19
C ALA A 348 40.15 28.59 -9.66
N ALA A 349 39.48 27.93 -10.61
CA ALA A 349 39.58 28.26 -12.03
C ALA A 349 39.04 29.67 -12.35
N ALA A 350 37.98 30.11 -11.66
CA ALA A 350 37.46 31.47 -11.80
C ALA A 350 38.48 32.52 -11.32
N ALA A 351 39.14 32.26 -10.19
CA ALA A 351 40.20 33.13 -9.69
C ALA A 351 41.40 33.19 -10.66
N SER A 352 41.81 32.06 -11.24
CA SER A 352 42.86 32.03 -12.26
C SER A 352 42.46 32.74 -13.56
N ALA A 353 41.19 32.66 -13.97
CA ALA A 353 40.68 33.42 -15.10
C ALA A 353 40.74 34.93 -14.81
N ASP A 354 40.32 35.37 -13.63
CA ASP A 354 40.38 36.78 -13.25
C ASP A 354 41.83 37.31 -13.20
N GLU A 355 42.77 36.52 -12.69
CA GLU A 355 44.20 36.86 -12.75
C GLU A 355 44.70 36.97 -14.20
N ALA A 356 44.36 36.00 -15.06
CA ALA A 356 44.74 36.01 -16.47
C ALA A 356 44.17 37.24 -17.20
N LYS A 357 42.93 37.64 -16.88
CA LYS A 357 42.30 38.85 -17.39
C LYS A 357 43.11 40.09 -16.99
N GLY A 358 43.48 40.19 -15.72
CA GLY A 358 44.32 41.27 -15.21
C GLY A 358 45.66 41.37 -15.98
N LYS A 359 46.32 40.23 -16.21
CA LYS A 359 47.57 40.18 -16.99
C LYS A 359 47.37 40.59 -18.46
N ALA A 360 46.29 40.15 -19.09
CA ALA A 360 45.98 40.51 -20.47
C ALA A 360 45.68 42.02 -20.60
N LEU A 361 44.95 42.61 -19.65
CA LEU A 361 44.70 44.05 -19.60
C LEU A 361 46.01 44.85 -19.44
N THR A 362 46.89 44.45 -18.52
CA THR A 362 48.22 45.07 -18.39
C THR A 362 49.05 44.90 -19.67
N GLY A 363 48.96 43.75 -20.34
CA GLY A 363 49.60 43.51 -21.64
C GLY A 363 49.07 44.45 -22.73
N ALA A 364 47.75 44.62 -22.83
CA ALA A 364 47.11 45.54 -23.76
C ALA A 364 47.56 46.99 -23.53
N GLU A 365 47.65 47.42 -22.27
CA GLU A 365 48.16 48.73 -21.89
C GLU A 365 49.63 48.91 -22.28
N GLY A 366 50.47 47.90 -22.02
CA GLY A 366 51.88 47.90 -22.44
C GLY A 366 52.06 48.02 -23.96
N VAL A 367 51.25 47.30 -24.74
CA VAL A 367 51.26 47.42 -26.21
C VAL A 367 50.80 48.81 -26.66
N ARG A 368 49.77 49.39 -26.03
CA ARG A 368 49.29 50.74 -26.35
C ARG A 368 50.37 51.79 -26.12
N SER A 369 51.09 51.70 -25.00
CA SER A 369 52.26 52.55 -24.71
C SER A 369 53.41 52.37 -25.71
N ALA A 370 53.63 51.15 -26.20
CA ALA A 370 54.61 50.88 -27.24
C ALA A 370 54.21 51.54 -28.59
N VAL A 371 52.93 51.48 -28.97
CA VAL A 371 52.42 52.15 -30.17
C VAL A 371 52.64 53.67 -30.08
N ASP A 372 52.30 54.29 -28.95
CA ASP A 372 52.50 55.74 -28.73
C ASP A 372 54.00 56.13 -28.82
N SER A 373 54.88 55.27 -28.32
CA SER A 373 56.33 55.46 -28.40
C SER A 373 56.84 55.34 -29.84
N ILE A 374 56.36 54.35 -30.60
CA ILE A 374 56.70 54.18 -32.02
C ILE A 374 56.23 55.38 -32.84
N GLU A 375 55.04 55.91 -32.56
CA GLU A 375 54.51 57.10 -33.23
C GLU A 375 55.38 58.35 -32.96
N THR A 376 55.91 58.47 -31.74
CA THR A 376 56.88 59.52 -31.39
C THR A 376 58.19 59.35 -32.18
N ILE A 377 58.69 58.12 -32.33
CA ILE A 377 59.89 57.84 -33.13
C ILE A 377 59.63 58.15 -34.62
N ARG A 378 58.45 57.81 -35.14
CA ARG A 378 58.01 58.13 -36.51
C ARG A 378 58.14 59.62 -36.78
N GLN A 379 57.67 60.47 -35.86
CA GLN A 379 57.77 61.92 -35.98
C GLN A 379 59.24 62.40 -36.01
N ARG A 380 60.11 61.84 -35.16
CA ARG A 380 61.55 62.18 -35.14
C ARG A 380 62.27 61.80 -36.43
N ILE A 381 61.90 60.66 -37.03
CA ILE A 381 62.44 60.20 -38.31
C ILE A 381 62.04 61.14 -39.45
N LEU A 382 60.80 61.63 -39.45
CA LEU A 382 60.34 62.62 -40.44
C LEU A 382 61.10 63.96 -40.29
N GLU A 383 61.31 64.43 -39.07
CA GLU A 383 62.12 65.62 -38.78
C GLU A 383 63.58 65.44 -39.25
N LEU A 384 64.17 64.25 -39.04
CA LEU A 384 65.52 63.92 -39.47
C LEU A 384 65.63 63.90 -41.00
N LYS A 385 64.63 63.34 -41.70
CA LYS A 385 64.55 63.35 -43.18
C LYS A 385 64.58 64.77 -43.73
N GLU A 386 63.78 65.67 -43.16
CA GLU A 386 63.75 67.07 -43.55
C GLU A 386 65.11 67.75 -43.31
N SER A 387 65.71 67.52 -42.14
CA SER A 387 67.02 68.09 -41.80
C SER A 387 68.13 67.65 -42.76
N MET A 388 68.18 66.36 -43.12
CA MET A 388 69.15 65.83 -44.08
C MET A 388 68.91 66.36 -45.50
N THR A 389 67.64 66.57 -45.88
CA THR A 389 67.29 67.19 -47.16
C THR A 389 67.82 68.63 -47.24
N ARG A 390 67.66 69.41 -46.16
CA ARG A 390 68.22 70.78 -46.08
C ARG A 390 69.74 70.78 -46.10
N LEU A 391 70.40 69.84 -45.41
CA LEU A 391 71.87 69.71 -45.44
C LEU A 391 72.36 69.41 -46.86
N GLY A 392 71.68 68.52 -47.59
CA GLY A 392 71.98 68.24 -48.99
C GLY A 392 71.88 69.50 -49.87
N GLN A 393 70.78 70.26 -49.75
CA GLN A 393 70.60 71.52 -50.49
C GLN A 393 71.67 72.58 -50.16
N GLN A 394 72.07 72.69 -48.89
CA GLN A 394 73.14 73.59 -48.47
C GLN A 394 74.49 73.15 -49.06
N ALA A 395 74.80 71.85 -49.04
CA ALA A 395 76.02 71.32 -49.61
C ALA A 395 76.05 71.48 -51.15
N ASP A 396 74.93 71.32 -51.85
CA ASP A 396 74.81 71.61 -53.28
C ASP A 396 75.08 73.10 -53.58
N SER A 397 74.53 73.99 -52.76
CA SER A 397 74.76 75.44 -52.89
C SER A 397 76.22 75.82 -52.69
N ILE A 398 76.89 75.23 -51.69
CA ILE A 398 78.33 75.43 -51.46
C ILE A 398 79.13 74.88 -52.63
N GLY A 399 78.79 73.69 -53.15
CA GLY A 399 79.45 73.11 -54.31
C GLY A 399 79.39 74.02 -55.54
N HIS A 400 78.24 74.69 -55.77
CA HIS A 400 78.11 75.68 -56.83
C HIS A 400 79.04 76.90 -56.62
N ILE A 401 79.12 77.41 -55.40
CA ILE A 401 80.03 78.51 -55.04
C ILE A 401 81.49 78.10 -55.26
N MET A 402 81.88 76.89 -54.89
CA MET A 402 83.24 76.40 -55.08
C MET A 402 83.62 76.30 -56.57
N ASN A 403 82.71 75.88 -57.44
CA ASN A 403 82.95 75.89 -58.89
C ASN A 403 83.20 77.32 -59.40
N VAL A 404 82.40 78.29 -58.98
CA VAL A 404 82.60 79.71 -59.33
C VAL A 404 83.96 80.23 -58.83
N ILE A 405 84.37 79.88 -57.61
CA ILE A 405 85.69 80.27 -57.08
C ILE A 405 86.82 79.61 -57.88
N SER A 406 86.67 78.35 -58.25
CA SER A 406 87.65 77.63 -59.09
C SER A 406 87.81 78.32 -60.44
N ASP A 407 86.70 78.70 -61.07
CA ASP A 407 86.68 79.41 -62.36
C ASP A 407 87.35 80.79 -62.23
N ILE A 408 87.08 81.53 -61.15
CA ILE A 408 87.73 82.82 -60.87
C ILE A 408 89.24 82.64 -60.65
N ALA A 409 89.65 81.60 -59.91
CA ALA A 409 91.05 81.33 -59.66
C ALA A 409 91.79 80.92 -60.95
N ASP A 410 91.17 80.11 -61.81
CA ASP A 410 91.74 79.74 -63.12
C ASP A 410 91.86 80.97 -64.06
N GLN A 411 90.83 81.82 -64.10
CA GLN A 411 90.89 83.10 -64.81
C GLN A 411 92.00 84.01 -64.27
N THR A 412 92.16 84.08 -62.95
CA THR A 412 93.21 84.87 -62.29
C THR A 412 94.59 84.32 -62.61
N ASN A 413 94.75 83.00 -62.67
CA ASN A 413 95.97 82.31 -63.05
C ASN A 413 96.37 82.65 -64.50
N LEU A 414 95.40 82.61 -65.43
CA LEU A 414 95.60 82.99 -66.83
C LEU A 414 95.93 84.48 -67.00
N LEU A 415 95.26 85.36 -66.25
CA LEU A 415 95.56 86.81 -66.24
C LEU A 415 96.97 87.08 -65.71
N ALA A 416 97.35 86.42 -64.62
CA ALA A 416 98.68 86.53 -64.02
C ALA A 416 99.78 86.01 -64.96
N LEU A 417 99.53 84.92 -65.67
CA LEU A 417 100.44 84.39 -66.70
C LEU A 417 100.63 85.39 -67.84
N ASN A 418 99.54 85.95 -68.38
CA ASN A 418 99.60 86.98 -69.42
C ASN A 418 100.37 88.23 -68.95
N ALA A 419 100.17 88.65 -67.69
CA ALA A 419 100.90 89.75 -67.09
C ALA A 419 102.40 89.45 -66.90
N ALA A 420 102.76 88.22 -66.52
CA ALA A 420 104.15 87.77 -66.39
C ALA A 420 104.86 87.75 -67.77
N ILE A 421 104.17 87.30 -68.82
CA ILE A 421 104.67 87.32 -70.20
C ILE A 421 104.95 88.77 -70.66
N GLU A 422 104.01 89.69 -70.44
CA GLU A 422 104.16 91.09 -70.85
C GLU A 422 105.25 91.81 -70.02
N ALA A 423 105.37 91.47 -68.73
CA ALA A 423 106.45 91.97 -67.88
C ALA A 423 107.84 91.47 -68.31
N ALA A 424 107.96 90.21 -68.75
CA ALA A 424 109.19 89.68 -69.34
C ALA A 424 109.54 90.36 -70.67
N ARG A 425 108.53 90.72 -71.46
CA ARG A 425 108.66 91.44 -72.73
C ARG A 425 109.18 92.87 -72.57
N ALA A 426 108.88 93.51 -71.44
CA ALA A 426 109.33 94.87 -71.09
C ALA A 426 110.78 94.95 -70.53
N GLY A 427 111.49 93.82 -70.41
CA GLY A 427 112.89 93.79 -69.97
C GLY A 427 113.10 94.33 -68.55
N ASP A 428 114.15 95.15 -68.35
CA ASP A 428 114.52 95.68 -67.02
C ASP A 428 113.43 96.57 -66.38
N ALA A 429 112.60 97.25 -67.18
CA ALA A 429 111.50 98.08 -66.70
C ALA A 429 110.31 97.26 -66.15
N GLY A 430 110.13 96.02 -66.61
CA GLY A 430 109.05 95.12 -66.21
C GLY A 430 109.34 94.27 -64.98
N ARG A 431 110.57 94.32 -64.44
CA ARG A 431 111.05 93.39 -63.40
C ARG A 431 110.21 93.40 -62.13
N GLY A 432 109.73 94.58 -61.70
CA GLY A 432 108.83 94.69 -60.53
C GLY A 432 107.43 94.10 -60.79
N PHE A 433 106.89 94.30 -62.00
CA PHE A 433 105.60 93.73 -62.41
C PHE A 433 105.66 92.22 -62.59
N ALA A 434 106.78 91.68 -63.08
CA ALA A 434 106.98 90.23 -63.23
C ALA A 434 106.89 89.50 -61.88
N VAL A 435 107.51 90.07 -60.82
CA VAL A 435 107.45 89.49 -59.46
C VAL A 435 106.03 89.49 -58.91
N VAL A 436 105.27 90.58 -59.09
CA VAL A 436 103.87 90.65 -58.66
C VAL A 436 103.00 89.68 -59.44
N ALA A 437 103.18 89.57 -60.76
CA ALA A 437 102.43 88.65 -61.60
C ALA A 437 102.68 87.18 -61.21
N ASP A 438 103.94 86.79 -60.94
CA ASP A 438 104.25 85.44 -60.44
C ASP A 438 103.67 85.17 -59.04
N GLU A 439 103.60 86.16 -58.16
CA GLU A 439 102.99 86.00 -56.83
C GLU A 439 101.47 85.85 -56.93
N VAL A 440 100.80 86.61 -57.81
CA VAL A 440 99.36 86.44 -58.11
C VAL A 440 99.09 85.07 -58.73
N ARG A 441 99.95 84.61 -59.65
CA ARG A 441 99.87 83.27 -60.26
C ARG A 441 99.94 82.17 -59.19
N LYS A 442 100.93 82.23 -58.30
CA LYS A 442 101.06 81.29 -57.17
C LYS A 442 99.86 81.34 -56.23
N LEU A 443 99.30 82.53 -55.98
CA LEU A 443 98.11 82.68 -55.13
C LEU A 443 96.87 82.06 -55.80
N ALA A 444 96.72 82.24 -57.11
CA ALA A 444 95.66 81.61 -57.90
C ALA A 444 95.79 80.07 -57.88
N GLU A 445 96.99 79.52 -58.12
CA GLU A 445 97.26 78.08 -58.03
C GLU A 445 96.97 77.50 -56.63
N LYS A 446 97.36 78.21 -55.56
CA LYS A 446 97.00 77.84 -54.19
C LYS A 446 95.49 77.89 -53.95
N THR A 447 94.80 78.89 -54.50
CA THR A 447 93.35 79.04 -54.39
C THR A 447 92.62 77.93 -55.13
N MET A 448 93.07 77.54 -56.32
CA MET A 448 92.53 76.40 -57.07
C MET A 448 92.72 75.10 -56.27
N THR A 449 93.89 74.89 -55.66
CA THR A 449 94.18 73.70 -54.86
C THR A 449 93.28 73.63 -53.62
N ALA A 450 93.18 74.73 -52.85
CA ALA A 450 92.30 74.80 -51.69
C ALA A 450 90.82 74.64 -52.07
N THR A 451 90.41 75.20 -53.21
CA THR A 451 89.04 75.08 -53.72
C THR A 451 88.71 73.64 -54.10
N LYS A 452 89.67 72.91 -54.68
CA LYS A 452 89.52 71.49 -54.98
C LYS A 452 89.38 70.66 -53.70
N GLU A 453 90.20 70.89 -52.69
CA GLU A 453 90.11 70.20 -51.40
C GLU A 453 88.76 70.44 -50.71
N VAL A 454 88.26 71.69 -50.71
CA VAL A 454 86.93 72.01 -50.19
C VAL A 454 85.83 71.37 -51.05
N GLY A 455 85.98 71.36 -52.38
CA GLY A 455 85.05 70.70 -53.29
C GLY A 455 84.93 69.20 -53.04
N GLU A 456 86.05 68.51 -52.79
CA GLU A 456 86.08 67.10 -52.41
C GLU A 456 85.38 66.88 -51.05
N ALA A 457 85.60 67.76 -50.06
CA ALA A 457 84.91 67.69 -48.77
C ALA A 457 83.39 67.89 -48.91
N VAL A 458 82.96 68.86 -49.73
CA VAL A 458 81.54 69.12 -50.01
C VAL A 458 80.88 67.96 -50.74
N ALA A 459 81.56 67.38 -51.74
CA ALA A 459 81.07 66.18 -52.43
C ALA A 459 80.92 64.99 -51.47
N SER A 460 81.84 64.84 -50.52
CA SER A 460 81.73 63.84 -49.43
C SER A 460 80.50 64.09 -48.55
N ILE A 461 80.25 65.34 -48.14
CA ILE A 461 79.06 65.72 -47.35
C ILE A 461 77.77 65.44 -48.15
N GLN A 462 77.71 65.77 -49.43
CA GLN A 462 76.57 65.46 -50.30
C GLN A 462 76.32 63.95 -50.39
N GLY A 463 77.38 63.15 -50.54
CA GLY A 463 77.33 61.69 -50.54
C GLY A 463 76.74 61.15 -49.24
N GLN A 464 77.28 61.59 -48.10
CA GLN A 464 76.79 61.18 -46.77
C GLN A 464 75.34 61.64 -46.51
N ALA A 465 74.94 62.82 -46.98
CA ALA A 465 73.56 63.28 -46.86
C ALA A 465 72.59 62.38 -47.64
N ARG A 466 72.93 61.98 -48.88
CA ARG A 466 72.11 61.04 -49.67
C ARG A 466 72.03 59.66 -49.02
N GLU A 467 73.16 59.16 -48.51
CA GLU A 467 73.20 57.88 -47.79
C GLU A 467 72.31 57.91 -46.53
N ASN A 468 72.41 58.98 -45.74
CA ASN A 468 71.57 59.18 -44.56
C ASN A 468 70.09 59.30 -44.90
N ILE A 469 69.71 59.97 -46.00
CA ILE A 469 68.30 60.02 -46.44
C ILE A 469 67.77 58.62 -46.74
N SER A 470 68.55 57.79 -47.46
CA SER A 470 68.18 56.39 -47.75
C SER A 470 68.03 55.55 -46.47
N ALA A 471 68.95 55.71 -45.52
CA ALA A 471 68.88 55.05 -44.21
C ALA A 471 67.64 55.47 -43.42
N VAL A 472 67.28 56.75 -43.45
CA VAL A 472 66.08 57.30 -42.80
C VAL A 472 64.80 56.77 -43.45
N GLU A 473 64.74 56.64 -44.78
CA GLU A 473 63.60 56.04 -45.48
C GLU A 473 63.42 54.56 -45.13
N THR A 474 64.52 53.81 -45.06
CA THR A 474 64.50 52.41 -44.61
C THR A 474 64.01 52.29 -43.16
N ALA A 475 64.48 53.17 -42.27
CA ALA A 475 64.02 53.22 -40.88
C ALA A 475 62.54 53.59 -40.75
N ALA A 476 62.04 54.50 -41.60
CA ALA A 476 60.62 54.84 -41.65
C ALA A 476 59.75 53.63 -42.03
N GLN A 477 60.19 52.82 -42.99
CA GLN A 477 59.50 51.59 -43.38
C GLN A 477 59.48 50.56 -42.24
N GLY A 478 60.61 50.37 -41.55
CA GLY A 478 60.68 49.49 -40.37
C GLY A 478 59.78 49.92 -39.21
N ILE A 479 59.56 51.23 -39.05
CA ILE A 479 58.61 51.79 -38.07
C ILE A 479 57.16 51.48 -38.46
N GLU A 480 56.80 51.59 -39.73
CA GLU A 480 55.46 51.24 -40.20
C GLU A 480 55.14 49.76 -39.95
N GLU A 481 56.08 48.88 -40.29
CA GLU A 481 55.98 47.44 -39.99
C GLU A 481 55.85 47.17 -38.48
N SER A 482 56.66 47.85 -37.66
CA SER A 482 56.61 47.73 -36.19
C SER A 482 55.28 48.22 -35.61
N THR A 483 54.72 49.30 -36.16
CA THR A 483 53.42 49.85 -35.75
C THR A 483 52.30 48.86 -36.05
N ASN A 484 52.32 48.29 -37.26
CA ASN A 484 51.33 47.28 -37.67
C ASN A 484 51.40 46.01 -36.81
N ALA A 485 52.62 45.55 -36.49
CA ALA A 485 52.84 44.41 -35.61
C ALA A 485 52.33 44.68 -34.18
N ALA A 486 52.66 45.84 -33.60
CA ALA A 486 52.19 46.23 -32.27
C ALA A 486 50.66 46.36 -32.22
N ALA A 487 50.04 47.00 -33.23
CA ALA A 487 48.59 47.09 -33.33
C ALA A 487 47.91 45.71 -33.43
N ALA A 488 48.52 44.75 -34.13
CA ALA A 488 48.04 43.37 -34.18
C ALA A 488 48.15 42.67 -32.82
N SER A 489 49.27 42.82 -32.11
CA SER A 489 49.43 42.31 -30.75
C SER A 489 48.39 42.89 -29.79
N GLY A 490 48.03 44.17 -29.93
CA GLY A 490 46.98 44.80 -29.13
C GLY A 490 45.62 44.13 -29.33
N ARG A 491 45.23 43.88 -30.58
CA ARG A 491 43.98 43.15 -30.91
C ARG A 491 43.96 41.74 -30.32
N PHE A 492 45.09 41.02 -30.34
CA PHE A 492 45.17 39.70 -29.71
C PHE A 492 45.02 39.77 -28.19
N MET A 493 45.53 40.81 -27.52
CA MET A 493 45.29 40.98 -26.09
C MET A 493 43.81 41.22 -25.79
N ASP A 494 43.12 42.04 -26.59
CA ASP A 494 41.67 42.25 -26.45
C ASP A 494 40.87 40.96 -26.68
N GLU A 495 41.27 40.13 -27.65
CA GLU A 495 40.66 38.82 -27.90
C GLU A 495 40.87 37.86 -26.71
N ILE A 496 42.07 37.82 -26.13
CA ILE A 496 42.36 37.04 -24.92
C ILE A 496 41.47 37.49 -23.77
N VAL A 497 41.28 38.80 -23.56
CA VAL A 497 40.37 39.32 -22.52
C VAL A 497 38.95 38.77 -22.73
N GLY A 498 38.45 38.79 -23.96
CA GLY A 498 37.13 38.23 -24.29
C GLY A 498 37.01 36.72 -24.03
N ILE A 499 38.02 35.94 -24.39
CA ILE A 499 38.06 34.49 -24.13
C ILE A 499 38.08 34.19 -22.62
N VAL A 500 38.84 34.96 -21.86
CA VAL A 500 38.95 34.80 -20.41
C VAL A 500 37.63 35.16 -19.72
N ASP A 501 36.94 36.22 -20.15
CA ASP A 501 35.61 36.57 -19.64
C ASP A 501 34.57 35.47 -19.91
N ALA A 502 34.55 34.92 -21.13
CA ALA A 502 33.69 33.79 -21.45
C ALA A 502 34.01 32.56 -20.58
N THR A 503 35.30 32.29 -20.36
CA THR A 503 35.76 31.19 -19.50
C THR A 503 35.29 31.40 -18.05
N ALA A 504 35.42 32.61 -17.50
CA ALA A 504 34.97 32.93 -16.15
C ALA A 504 33.45 32.73 -15.99
N ALA A 505 32.65 33.16 -16.97
CA ALA A 505 31.20 32.94 -16.97
C ALA A 505 30.82 31.45 -17.01
N GLN A 506 31.54 30.66 -17.82
CA GLN A 506 31.32 29.22 -17.92
C GLN A 506 31.68 28.50 -16.62
N VAL A 507 32.77 28.92 -15.96
CA VAL A 507 33.18 28.40 -14.65
C VAL A 507 32.16 28.75 -13.56
N ALA A 508 31.62 29.97 -13.56
CA ALA A 508 30.54 30.35 -12.64
C ALA A 508 29.30 29.46 -12.81
N SER A 509 28.95 29.10 -14.06
CA SER A 509 27.86 28.17 -14.35
C SER A 509 28.14 26.76 -13.83
N ILE A 510 29.39 26.29 -13.89
CA ILE A 510 29.79 25.01 -13.29
C ILE A 510 29.61 25.05 -11.76
N ALA A 511 30.00 26.15 -11.12
CA ALA A 511 29.83 26.31 -9.67
C ALA A 511 28.34 26.24 -9.26
N THR A 512 27.47 26.98 -9.94
CA THR A 512 26.01 26.93 -9.70
C THR A 512 25.45 25.53 -9.95
N ALA A 513 25.83 24.87 -11.04
CA ALA A 513 25.39 23.49 -11.31
C ALA A 513 25.87 22.51 -10.24
N SER A 514 27.05 22.75 -9.65
CA SER A 514 27.59 21.91 -8.57
C SER A 514 26.83 22.13 -7.26
N GLU A 515 26.42 23.36 -6.94
CA GLU A 515 25.54 23.67 -5.81
C GLU A 515 24.17 22.97 -5.95
N GLU A 516 23.56 23.03 -7.14
CA GLU A 516 22.30 22.32 -7.43
C GLU A 516 22.46 20.80 -7.33
N GLN A 517 23.58 20.25 -7.82
CA GLN A 517 23.89 18.82 -7.68
C GLN A 517 24.04 18.42 -6.21
N SER A 518 24.67 19.25 -5.38
CA SER A 518 24.83 18.96 -3.95
C SER A 518 23.47 18.89 -3.24
N ALA A 519 22.59 19.85 -3.51
CA ALA A 519 21.22 19.83 -2.99
C ALA A 519 20.44 18.58 -3.44
N THR A 520 20.59 18.20 -4.72
CA THR A 520 19.96 16.99 -5.27
C THR A 520 20.52 15.71 -4.63
N SER A 521 21.83 15.64 -4.38
CA SER A 521 22.45 14.51 -3.67
C SER A 521 21.93 14.37 -2.24
N GLU A 522 21.70 15.47 -1.52
CA GLU A 522 21.08 15.43 -0.19
C GLU A 522 19.63 14.91 -0.24
N GLU A 523 18.86 15.33 -1.24
CA GLU A 523 17.49 14.81 -1.44
C GLU A 523 17.49 13.32 -1.76
N ILE A 524 18.40 12.85 -2.61
CA ILE A 524 18.54 11.43 -2.89
C ILE A 524 18.94 10.66 -1.64
N ASN A 525 19.86 11.19 -0.81
CA ASN A 525 20.25 10.51 0.43
C ASN A 525 19.08 10.36 1.40
N ARG A 526 18.23 11.39 1.54
CA ARG A 526 16.98 11.29 2.31
C ARG A 526 16.02 10.24 1.74
N ALA A 527 15.89 10.15 0.42
CA ALA A 527 15.06 9.14 -0.23
C ALA A 527 15.61 7.72 -0.01
N VAL A 528 16.93 7.54 -0.03
CA VAL A 528 17.60 6.26 0.24
C VAL A 528 17.37 5.81 1.69
N GLU A 529 17.48 6.73 2.65
CA GLU A 529 17.17 6.44 4.06
C GLU A 529 15.71 6.00 4.25
N GLU A 530 14.77 6.68 3.59
CA GLU A 530 13.35 6.36 3.64
C GLU A 530 13.05 4.98 3.03
N VAL A 531 13.63 4.66 1.87
CA VAL A 531 13.47 3.34 1.24
C VAL A 531 14.08 2.24 2.11
N ASN A 532 15.23 2.49 2.75
CA ASN A 532 15.85 1.55 3.67
C ASN A 532 14.97 1.30 4.91
N ARG A 533 14.31 2.34 5.43
CA ARG A 533 13.32 2.23 6.52
C ARG A 533 12.12 1.38 6.11
N ILE A 534 11.51 1.68 4.96
CA ILE A 534 10.36 0.94 4.42
C ILE A 534 10.70 -0.53 4.18
N ALA A 535 11.89 -0.81 3.63
CA ALA A 535 12.36 -2.18 3.44
C ALA A 535 12.58 -2.91 4.77
N GLY A 536 13.05 -2.21 5.82
CA GLY A 536 13.09 -2.74 7.18
C GLY A 536 11.71 -3.11 7.72
N GLU A 537 10.75 -2.19 7.62
CA GLU A 537 9.36 -2.43 8.06
C GLU A 537 8.68 -3.56 7.27
N THR A 538 9.01 -3.69 5.98
CA THR A 538 8.51 -4.78 5.13
C THR A 538 9.06 -6.13 5.60
N ALA A 539 10.36 -6.21 5.92
CA ALA A 539 10.96 -7.43 6.45
C ALA A 539 10.34 -7.84 7.80
N ASP A 540 10.19 -6.88 8.73
CA ASP A 540 9.57 -7.12 10.05
C ASP A 540 8.09 -7.53 9.92
N GLY A 541 7.36 -6.91 8.99
CA GLY A 541 5.98 -7.25 8.66
C GLY A 541 5.85 -8.68 8.10
N MET A 542 6.79 -9.11 7.25
CA MET A 542 6.82 -10.47 6.73
C MET A 542 7.21 -11.51 7.79
N GLU A 543 8.06 -11.17 8.76
CA GLU A 543 8.35 -12.04 9.90
C GLU A 543 7.08 -12.27 10.74
N THR A 544 6.31 -11.21 10.98
CA THR A 544 5.01 -11.28 11.67
C THR A 544 4.00 -12.13 10.88
N ALA A 545 3.92 -11.94 9.55
CA ALA A 545 3.06 -12.74 8.68
C ALA A 545 3.44 -14.23 8.71
N THR A 546 4.74 -14.54 8.68
CA THR A 546 5.26 -15.91 8.78
C THR A 546 4.86 -16.58 10.10
N ALA A 547 4.92 -15.85 11.21
CA ALA A 547 4.47 -16.33 12.51
C ALA A 547 2.95 -16.61 12.53
N ALA A 548 2.14 -15.72 11.98
CA ALA A 548 0.69 -15.89 11.88
C ALA A 548 0.29 -17.08 10.99
N LEU A 549 0.96 -17.26 9.84
CA LEU A 549 0.74 -18.39 8.93
C LEU A 549 1.15 -19.73 9.57
N SER A 550 2.23 -19.73 10.35
CA SER A 550 2.65 -20.91 11.11
C SER A 550 1.59 -21.30 12.16
N ALA A 551 1.00 -20.31 12.84
CA ALA A 551 -0.10 -20.56 13.79
C ALA A 551 -1.38 -21.05 13.09
N LEU A 552 -1.70 -20.50 11.90
CA LEU A 552 -2.84 -20.96 11.10
C LEU A 552 -2.67 -22.42 10.64
N SER A 553 -1.47 -22.78 10.18
CA SER A 553 -1.13 -24.15 9.80
C SER A 553 -1.29 -25.13 10.98
N ALA A 554 -0.88 -24.72 12.19
CA ALA A 554 -1.07 -25.51 13.41
C ALA A 554 -2.57 -25.70 13.74
N LEU A 555 -3.37 -24.63 13.69
CA LEU A 555 -4.82 -24.70 13.96
C LEU A 555 -5.56 -25.57 12.94
N SER A 556 -5.17 -25.52 11.66
CA SER A 556 -5.75 -26.39 10.63
C SER A 556 -5.40 -27.86 10.86
N GLY A 557 -4.20 -28.13 11.38
CA GLY A 557 -3.80 -29.46 11.84
C GLY A 557 -4.64 -29.97 13.02
N GLU A 558 -4.94 -29.10 13.99
CA GLU A 558 -5.85 -29.45 15.10
C GLU A 558 -7.27 -29.70 14.62
N LEU A 559 -7.76 -28.91 13.66
CA LEU A 559 -9.08 -29.10 13.05
C LEU A 559 -9.18 -30.45 12.33
N ASP A 560 -8.15 -30.85 11.57
CA ASP A 560 -8.08 -32.18 10.94
C ASP A 560 -8.16 -33.31 11.98
N ASP A 561 -7.46 -33.19 13.11
CA ASP A 561 -7.51 -34.19 14.19
C ASP A 561 -8.90 -34.29 14.83
N VAL A 562 -9.57 -33.15 15.08
CA VAL A 562 -10.95 -33.13 15.59
C VAL A 562 -11.92 -33.81 14.63
N ILE A 563 -11.82 -33.52 13.33
CA ILE A 563 -12.71 -34.10 12.31
C ILE A 563 -12.51 -35.62 12.23
N ARG A 564 -11.26 -36.11 12.22
CA ARG A 564 -10.95 -37.55 12.22
C ARG A 564 -11.59 -38.26 13.41
N ARG A 565 -11.48 -37.69 14.61
CA ARG A 565 -12.11 -38.22 15.83
C ARG A 565 -13.64 -38.26 15.72
N MET A 566 -14.27 -37.25 15.13
CA MET A 566 -15.73 -37.21 14.94
C MET A 566 -16.22 -38.30 13.99
N THR A 567 -15.49 -38.59 12.91
CA THR A 567 -15.88 -39.63 11.94
C THR A 567 -15.64 -41.06 12.41
N GLY A 568 -15.03 -41.26 13.58
CA GLY A 568 -14.69 -42.59 14.09
C GLY A 568 -13.63 -43.32 13.26
N ASP A 569 -12.96 -42.60 12.34
CA ASP A 569 -11.89 -43.14 11.52
C ASP A 569 -10.64 -43.34 12.38
N THR A 570 -10.61 -44.50 13.05
CA THR A 570 -9.48 -45.01 13.81
C THR A 570 -8.53 -45.83 12.93
N THR A 571 -8.74 -45.84 11.61
CA THR A 571 -7.87 -46.60 10.71
C THR A 571 -6.55 -45.87 10.50
N ALA A 572 -5.57 -46.32 11.28
CA ALA A 572 -4.14 -46.16 11.12
C ALA A 572 -3.57 -44.74 11.32
N SER A 573 -2.98 -44.58 12.50
CA SER A 573 -1.79 -43.76 12.75
C SER A 573 -0.75 -43.97 11.65
N ARG A 574 -0.78 -43.16 10.58
CA ARG A 574 0.43 -42.84 9.81
C ARG A 574 1.00 -41.59 10.45
N PRO A 575 2.26 -41.58 10.91
CA PRO A 575 2.89 -40.36 11.33
C PRO A 575 2.98 -39.47 10.09
N ARG A 576 2.10 -38.46 10.01
CA ARG A 576 2.28 -37.37 9.05
C ARG A 576 3.62 -36.77 9.43
N LYS A 577 4.60 -36.82 8.50
CA LYS A 577 5.93 -36.28 8.73
C LYS A 577 5.75 -34.89 9.30
N THR A 578 6.11 -34.72 10.57
CA THR A 578 6.36 -33.41 11.12
C THR A 578 7.38 -32.80 10.18
N VAL A 579 6.95 -31.81 9.39
CA VAL A 579 7.91 -30.86 8.85
C VAL A 579 8.39 -30.17 10.11
N ALA A 580 9.47 -30.69 10.68
CA ALA A 580 10.15 -30.05 11.78
C ALA A 580 10.31 -28.58 11.37
N PRO A 581 10.02 -27.62 12.27
CA PRO A 581 10.46 -26.26 12.00
C PRO A 581 11.95 -26.40 11.74
N ARG A 582 12.41 -26.11 10.51
CA ARG A 582 13.82 -25.83 10.30
C ARG A 582 14.04 -24.65 11.23
N ALA A 583 14.65 -24.94 12.37
CA ALA A 583 15.11 -23.92 13.28
C ALA A 583 15.81 -22.89 12.41
N VAL A 584 15.22 -21.69 12.34
CA VAL A 584 15.93 -20.51 11.90
C VAL A 584 17.19 -20.54 12.73
N ALA A 585 18.31 -20.79 12.05
CA ALA A 585 19.60 -20.96 12.68
C ALA A 585 19.74 -19.83 13.69
N ALA A 586 19.94 -20.24 14.95
CA ALA A 586 20.15 -19.34 16.05
C ALA A 586 21.12 -18.24 15.63
N ARG A 587 20.59 -17.02 15.52
CA ARG A 587 21.21 -15.77 15.93
C ARG A 587 22.74 -15.88 16.05
N ALA A 588 23.43 -15.78 14.92
CA ALA A 588 24.82 -15.36 14.95
C ALA A 588 24.81 -13.87 15.35
N LYS A 589 25.00 -13.63 16.65
CA LYS A 589 25.26 -12.31 17.21
C LYS A 589 26.54 -11.79 16.56
N MET A 590 26.43 -11.08 15.44
CA MET A 590 27.54 -10.29 14.92
C MET A 590 27.81 -9.14 15.91
N PRO A 591 29.07 -8.79 16.16
CA PRO A 591 29.42 -7.80 17.17
C PRO A 591 28.83 -6.45 16.76
N SER A 592 28.31 -5.71 17.73
CA SER A 592 28.10 -4.27 17.61
C SER A 592 29.37 -3.63 17.05
N LEU A 593 29.31 -3.09 15.84
CA LEU A 593 30.35 -2.21 15.33
C LEU A 593 30.48 -1.03 16.30
N PRO A 594 31.70 -0.69 16.75
CA PRO A 594 31.91 0.36 17.73
C PRO A 594 31.49 1.70 17.14
N SER A 595 30.80 2.50 17.96
CA SER A 595 30.61 3.93 17.75
C SER A 595 31.98 4.64 17.88
N SER A 596 32.81 4.55 16.86
CA SER A 596 34.03 5.33 16.77
C SER A 596 34.19 5.85 15.35
N ARG A 597 33.78 7.11 15.20
CA ARG A 597 34.25 8.05 14.18
C ARG A 597 35.74 7.78 13.87
N PRO A 598 36.15 7.42 12.64
CA PRO A 598 37.56 7.42 12.31
C PRO A 598 38.01 8.88 12.24
N ALA A 599 39.03 9.23 13.02
CA ALA A 599 39.72 10.50 12.87
C ALA A 599 40.27 10.61 11.45
N ALA A 600 40.12 11.80 10.86
CA ALA A 600 40.64 12.15 9.54
C ALA A 600 42.12 11.76 9.43
N LYS A 601 42.45 10.84 8.52
CA LYS A 601 43.82 10.71 8.04
C LYS A 601 44.09 11.86 7.07
N SER A 602 44.99 12.76 7.45
CA SER A 602 45.54 13.76 6.56
C SER A 602 46.25 13.08 5.39
N LEU A 603 45.75 13.29 4.18
CA LEU A 603 46.46 12.96 2.95
C LEU A 603 47.74 13.81 2.84
N PRO A 604 48.88 13.24 2.41
CA PRO A 604 50.10 14.02 2.17
C PRO A 604 49.95 14.91 0.92
N ALA A 605 50.61 16.07 0.98
CA ALA A 605 50.59 17.12 -0.04
C ALA A 605 50.94 16.63 -1.47
N PRO A 606 50.42 17.29 -2.53
CA PRO A 606 50.51 16.78 -3.89
C PRO A 606 51.93 16.92 -4.45
N ARG A 607 52.40 15.87 -5.13
CA ARG A 607 53.56 15.94 -6.02
C ARG A 607 53.13 16.52 -7.37
N ARG A 608 53.96 17.42 -7.91
CA ARG A 608 53.81 18.11 -9.21
C ARG A 608 53.45 17.16 -10.37
N PRO A 609 52.65 17.61 -11.35
CA PRO A 609 52.22 16.78 -12.46
C PRO A 609 53.34 16.63 -13.51
N VAL A 610 53.49 15.41 -14.04
CA VAL A 610 54.22 15.13 -15.28
C VAL A 610 53.20 15.13 -16.42
N ALA A 611 53.56 15.82 -17.51
CA ALA A 611 52.74 16.01 -18.70
C ALA A 611 52.27 14.67 -19.31
N ALA A 612 50.96 14.51 -19.47
CA ALA A 612 50.35 13.41 -20.19
C ALA A 612 49.70 13.89 -21.50
N LYS A 613 49.98 13.11 -22.53
CA LYS A 613 49.73 13.28 -23.95
C LYS A 613 48.22 13.27 -24.26
N ALA A 614 47.79 14.18 -25.15
CA ALA A 614 46.41 14.26 -25.64
C ALA A 614 45.99 13.03 -26.47
N LEU A 615 44.76 12.55 -26.24
CA LEU A 615 44.01 11.64 -27.10
C LEU A 615 42.57 12.17 -27.26
N PRO A 616 41.92 11.95 -28.41
CA PRO A 616 40.82 12.79 -28.90
C PRO A 616 39.42 12.40 -28.38
N HIS A 617 38.56 13.42 -28.37
CA HIS A 617 37.15 13.44 -27.98
C HIS A 617 36.25 12.41 -28.69
N ALA A 618 35.34 11.80 -27.90
CA ALA A 618 34.08 11.22 -28.36
C ALA A 618 32.91 11.89 -27.60
N PRO A 619 31.75 12.16 -28.24
CA PRO A 619 30.66 12.91 -27.63
C PRO A 619 29.78 12.03 -26.73
N ALA A 620 29.36 12.61 -25.60
CA ALA A 620 28.49 12.01 -24.60
C ALA A 620 27.01 12.02 -25.02
N LYS A 621 26.29 10.92 -24.73
CA LYS A 621 24.82 10.85 -24.75
C LYS A 621 24.27 10.97 -23.32
N PRO A 622 23.10 11.60 -23.12
CA PRO A 622 22.46 11.73 -21.81
C PRO A 622 21.73 10.43 -21.39
N ALA A 623 21.78 10.11 -20.10
CA ALA A 623 21.06 9.00 -19.48
C ALA A 623 19.58 9.37 -19.22
N PRO A 624 18.61 8.46 -19.44
CA PRO A 624 17.21 8.73 -19.13
C PRO A 624 16.86 8.48 -17.66
N LYS A 625 15.96 9.33 -17.16
CA LYS A 625 15.35 9.32 -15.82
C LYS A 625 14.55 8.04 -15.56
N ALA A 626 14.73 7.46 -14.39
CA ALA A 626 13.93 6.35 -13.88
C ALA A 626 12.50 6.82 -13.55
N ALA A 627 11.51 6.14 -14.13
CA ALA A 627 10.10 6.30 -13.81
C ALA A 627 9.72 5.41 -12.62
N SER A 628 8.95 6.02 -11.71
CA SER A 628 8.33 5.45 -10.51
C SER A 628 7.39 4.29 -10.82
N THR A 629 7.56 3.16 -10.13
CA THR A 629 6.58 2.07 -10.09
C THR A 629 5.88 2.04 -8.73
N HIS A 630 4.59 2.39 -8.73
CA HIS A 630 3.64 2.02 -7.68
C HIS A 630 3.10 0.61 -7.98
N PRO A 631 2.97 -0.31 -7.00
CA PRO A 631 2.25 -1.55 -7.18
C PRO A 631 0.77 -1.39 -6.82
N ALA A 632 -0.13 -1.78 -7.72
CA ALA A 632 -1.56 -1.98 -7.45
C ALA A 632 -1.86 -3.51 -7.35
N PRO A 633 -2.94 -3.91 -6.65
CA PRO A 633 -3.06 -5.21 -5.98
C PRO A 633 -3.60 -6.33 -6.86
N ALA A 634 -3.25 -7.56 -6.49
CA ALA A 634 -3.73 -8.80 -7.09
C ALA A 634 -5.21 -9.07 -6.73
N HIS A 635 -6.04 -9.32 -7.74
CA HIS A 635 -7.36 -9.93 -7.58
C HIS A 635 -7.47 -11.26 -8.37
N ALA A 636 -7.68 -12.33 -7.60
CA ALA A 636 -8.48 -13.54 -7.83
C ALA A 636 -8.41 -14.29 -9.18
N ALA A 637 -8.05 -15.57 -9.08
CA ALA A 637 -8.28 -16.61 -10.09
C ALA A 637 -9.76 -17.08 -10.12
N PRO A 638 -10.21 -17.80 -11.18
CA PRO A 638 -11.50 -17.59 -11.82
C PRO A 638 -12.63 -18.52 -11.35
N SER A 639 -13.88 -18.13 -11.63
CA SER A 639 -15.04 -19.04 -11.58
C SER A 639 -15.94 -18.91 -12.82
N LYS A 640 -16.18 -20.07 -13.45
CA LYS A 640 -17.33 -20.49 -14.29
C LYS A 640 -17.40 -20.14 -15.80
N SER A 641 -17.58 -21.23 -16.57
CA SER A 641 -18.21 -21.36 -17.90
C SER A 641 -17.41 -20.94 -19.15
N ALA A 642 -16.73 -21.93 -19.76
CA ALA A 642 -15.95 -21.79 -20.99
C ALA A 642 -16.77 -21.82 -22.31
N SER A 643 -18.10 -21.87 -22.27
CA SER A 643 -18.92 -22.03 -23.49
C SER A 643 -19.46 -20.73 -24.09
N ASP A 644 -19.13 -19.57 -23.51
CA ASP A 644 -19.75 -18.28 -23.85
C ASP A 644 -18.75 -17.13 -24.03
N ALA A 645 -17.44 -17.42 -24.05
CA ALA A 645 -16.38 -16.42 -24.19
C ALA A 645 -16.25 -15.94 -25.66
N ILE A 646 -16.10 -14.63 -25.85
CA ILE A 646 -15.95 -14.02 -27.20
C ILE A 646 -14.63 -14.43 -27.88
N LEU A 647 -13.62 -14.75 -27.07
CA LEU A 647 -12.29 -15.17 -27.47
C LEU A 647 -11.76 -16.22 -26.49
N ILE A 648 -11.14 -17.29 -27.00
CA ILE A 648 -10.56 -18.37 -26.20
C ILE A 648 -9.08 -18.44 -26.55
N TRP A 649 -8.22 -18.46 -25.53
CA TRP A 649 -6.78 -18.68 -25.73
C TRP A 649 -6.52 -20.12 -26.18
N ASP A 650 -5.74 -20.28 -27.24
CA ASP A 650 -5.25 -21.57 -27.73
C ASP A 650 -3.78 -21.44 -28.19
N GLN A 651 -3.14 -22.58 -28.47
CA GLN A 651 -1.73 -22.62 -28.89
C GLN A 651 -1.46 -21.94 -30.24
N SER A 652 -2.49 -21.66 -31.04
CA SER A 652 -2.33 -20.93 -32.30
C SER A 652 -2.15 -19.41 -32.09
N LEU A 653 -2.37 -18.90 -30.87
CA LEU A 653 -2.08 -17.52 -30.47
C LEU A 653 -0.75 -17.39 -29.71
N ALA A 654 -0.03 -18.50 -29.50
CA ALA A 654 1.29 -18.43 -28.89
C ALA A 654 2.32 -17.90 -29.91
N VAL A 655 3.17 -16.98 -29.47
CA VAL A 655 4.36 -16.52 -30.19
C VAL A 655 5.61 -17.28 -29.74
N GLY A 656 5.52 -18.10 -28.70
CA GLY A 656 6.63 -18.95 -28.24
C GLY A 656 7.71 -18.18 -27.47
N ILE A 657 7.33 -17.04 -26.89
CA ILE A 657 8.13 -16.28 -25.93
C ILE A 657 7.30 -16.21 -24.66
N GLN A 658 7.74 -16.89 -23.59
CA GLN A 658 6.92 -17.16 -22.40
C GLN A 658 6.30 -15.89 -21.79
N GLU A 659 7.09 -14.82 -21.72
CA GLU A 659 6.64 -13.54 -21.17
C GLU A 659 5.59 -12.86 -22.05
N ILE A 660 5.77 -12.86 -23.38
CA ILE A 660 4.82 -12.29 -24.32
C ILE A 660 3.53 -13.12 -24.35
N ASP A 661 3.63 -14.44 -24.34
CA ASP A 661 2.47 -15.35 -24.29
C ASP A 661 1.64 -15.15 -23.02
N SER A 662 2.29 -14.91 -21.87
CA SER A 662 1.63 -14.54 -20.62
C SER A 662 0.88 -13.21 -20.73
N GLN A 663 1.50 -12.22 -21.37
CA GLN A 663 0.88 -10.90 -21.57
C GLN A 663 -0.30 -10.96 -22.54
N HIS A 664 -0.19 -11.71 -23.64
CA HIS A 664 -1.31 -11.95 -24.56
C HIS A 664 -2.48 -12.65 -23.87
N GLN A 665 -2.23 -13.65 -23.02
CA GLN A 665 -3.29 -14.30 -22.24
C GLN A 665 -4.05 -13.32 -21.34
N LYS A 666 -3.34 -12.34 -20.75
CA LYS A 666 -3.95 -11.29 -19.94
C LYS A 666 -4.79 -10.32 -20.78
N LEU A 667 -4.32 -9.92 -21.97
CA LEU A 667 -5.13 -9.13 -22.92
C LEU A 667 -6.40 -9.85 -23.35
N VAL A 668 -6.30 -11.14 -23.67
CA VAL A 668 -7.46 -11.98 -24.03
C VAL A 668 -8.47 -12.03 -22.87
N ARG A 669 -8.00 -12.19 -21.62
CA ARG A 669 -8.87 -12.17 -20.44
C ARG A 669 -9.58 -10.83 -20.28
N MET A 670 -8.87 -9.71 -20.37
CA MET A 670 -9.46 -8.36 -20.23
C MET A 670 -10.54 -8.08 -21.30
N ILE A 671 -10.33 -8.52 -22.55
CA ILE A 671 -11.33 -8.41 -23.62
C ILE A 671 -12.57 -9.26 -23.30
N CYS A 672 -12.39 -10.46 -22.74
CA CYS A 672 -13.50 -11.31 -22.31
C CYS A 672 -14.26 -10.72 -21.12
N ASP A 673 -13.56 -10.17 -20.12
CA ASP A 673 -14.15 -9.52 -18.95
C ASP A 673 -14.96 -8.28 -19.36
N LEU A 674 -14.45 -7.50 -20.32
CA LEU A 674 -15.16 -6.37 -20.90
C LEU A 674 -16.45 -6.81 -21.59
N HIS A 675 -16.38 -7.87 -22.42
CA HIS A 675 -17.54 -8.42 -23.12
C HIS A 675 -18.60 -8.95 -22.14
N GLU A 676 -18.18 -9.63 -21.08
CA GLU A 676 -19.08 -10.15 -20.05
C GLU A 676 -19.73 -9.02 -19.25
N ALA A 677 -18.96 -8.00 -18.85
CA ALA A 677 -19.47 -6.83 -18.16
C ALA A 677 -20.54 -6.11 -18.99
N MET A 678 -20.36 -6.05 -20.32
CA MET A 678 -21.35 -5.51 -21.25
C MET A 678 -22.60 -6.39 -21.37
N ARG A 679 -22.45 -7.71 -21.60
CA ARG A 679 -23.60 -8.63 -21.72
C ARG A 679 -24.42 -8.72 -20.45
N ALA A 680 -23.77 -8.69 -19.29
CA ALA A 680 -24.42 -8.77 -17.99
C ALA A 680 -25.05 -7.44 -17.54
N GLY A 681 -24.98 -6.38 -18.35
CA GLY A 681 -25.56 -5.07 -18.04
C GLY A 681 -24.94 -4.42 -16.80
N LYS A 682 -23.65 -4.64 -16.54
CA LYS A 682 -22.94 -4.05 -15.40
C LYS A 682 -22.95 -2.52 -15.51
N GLY A 683 -22.96 -1.83 -14.38
CA GLY A 683 -23.05 -0.37 -14.33
C GLY A 683 -21.88 0.33 -15.05
N LYS A 684 -22.13 1.53 -15.59
CA LYS A 684 -21.17 2.32 -16.39
C LYS A 684 -19.76 2.40 -15.77
N GLY A 685 -19.66 2.60 -14.46
CA GLY A 685 -18.36 2.70 -13.77
C GLY A 685 -17.53 1.41 -13.77
N GLN A 686 -18.17 0.23 -13.82
CA GLN A 686 -17.45 -1.04 -13.89
C GLN A 686 -16.89 -1.29 -15.30
N VAL A 687 -17.68 -1.00 -16.34
CA VAL A 687 -17.23 -1.08 -17.74
C VAL A 687 -16.11 -0.05 -18.01
N GLU A 688 -16.24 1.16 -17.45
CA GLU A 688 -15.20 2.20 -17.54
C GLU A 688 -13.89 1.78 -16.87
N SER A 689 -13.97 1.10 -15.72
CA SER A 689 -12.78 0.59 -15.03
C SER A 689 -12.04 -0.45 -15.87
N ILE A 690 -12.77 -1.39 -16.48
CA ILE A 690 -12.18 -2.45 -17.32
C ILE A 690 -11.57 -1.84 -18.60
N LEU A 691 -12.24 -0.86 -19.20
CA LEU A 691 -11.71 -0.14 -20.38
C LEU A 691 -10.42 0.60 -20.07
N ARG A 692 -10.35 1.27 -18.91
CA ARG A 692 -9.12 1.96 -18.48
C ARG A 692 -7.98 0.97 -18.23
N GLU A 693 -8.27 -0.16 -17.59
CA GLU A 693 -7.27 -1.20 -17.34
C GLU A 693 -6.76 -1.81 -18.66
N LEU A 694 -7.65 -2.03 -19.64
CA LEU A 694 -7.28 -2.49 -20.98
C LEU A 694 -6.41 -1.46 -21.74
N GLU A 695 -6.73 -0.17 -21.63
CA GLU A 695 -5.94 0.93 -22.21
C GLU A 695 -4.52 0.97 -21.63
N GLU A 696 -4.41 0.98 -20.30
CA GLU A 696 -3.13 1.01 -19.59
C GLU A 696 -2.28 -0.23 -19.90
N TYR A 697 -2.91 -1.41 -19.89
CA TYR A 697 -2.21 -2.67 -20.11
C TYR A 697 -1.75 -2.85 -21.56
N ALA A 698 -2.54 -2.38 -22.54
CA ALA A 698 -2.12 -2.40 -23.95
C ALA A 698 -0.86 -1.57 -24.19
N VAL A 699 -0.76 -0.38 -23.57
CA VAL A 699 0.43 0.49 -23.66
C VAL A 699 1.65 -0.19 -23.02
N GLU A 700 1.48 -0.83 -21.86
CA GLU A 700 2.56 -1.53 -21.17
C GLU A 700 3.08 -2.72 -22.00
N HIS A 701 2.16 -3.56 -22.49
CA HIS A 701 2.47 -4.74 -23.28
C HIS A 701 3.19 -4.38 -24.60
N PHE A 702 2.63 -3.46 -25.40
CA PHE A 702 3.27 -3.03 -26.65
C PHE A 702 4.61 -2.36 -26.40
N GLY A 703 4.74 -1.59 -25.31
CA GLY A 703 6.01 -1.00 -24.91
C GLY A 703 7.07 -2.04 -24.56
N PHE A 704 6.67 -3.21 -24.03
CA PHE A 704 7.57 -4.32 -23.76
C PHE A 704 8.06 -4.98 -25.07
N GLU A 705 7.15 -5.29 -25.98
CA GLU A 705 7.50 -5.87 -27.28
C GLU A 705 8.36 -4.94 -28.13
N GLU A 706 8.04 -3.65 -28.15
CA GLU A 706 8.81 -2.62 -28.86
C GLU A 706 10.23 -2.49 -28.32
N LYS A 707 10.43 -2.57 -27.01
CA LYS A 707 11.76 -2.57 -26.38
C LYS A 707 12.56 -3.81 -26.79
N LEU A 708 11.93 -4.98 -26.83
CA LEU A 708 12.58 -6.20 -27.33
C LEU A 708 12.96 -6.06 -28.81
N MET A 709 12.06 -5.54 -29.65
CA MET A 709 12.34 -5.29 -31.06
C MET A 709 13.47 -4.30 -31.27
N GLU A 710 13.54 -3.23 -30.47
CA GLU A 710 14.60 -2.23 -30.53
C GLU A 710 15.94 -2.82 -30.07
N GLN A 711 15.94 -3.55 -28.95
CA GLN A 711 17.13 -4.19 -28.37
C GLN A 711 17.76 -5.20 -29.33
N TYR A 712 16.94 -6.06 -29.95
CA TYR A 712 17.41 -7.11 -30.86
C TYR A 712 17.42 -6.68 -32.33
N LYS A 713 17.10 -5.41 -32.62
CA LYS A 713 17.09 -4.78 -33.95
C LYS A 713 16.21 -5.52 -34.97
N TYR A 714 14.96 -5.77 -34.61
CA TYR A 714 13.99 -6.42 -35.49
C TYR A 714 13.70 -5.54 -36.73
N PRO A 715 13.88 -6.05 -37.97
CA PRO A 715 13.71 -5.25 -39.18
C PRO A 715 12.31 -4.65 -39.37
N GLY A 716 11.27 -5.29 -38.82
CA GLY A 716 9.88 -4.85 -38.92
C GLY A 716 9.45 -3.81 -37.88
N TYR A 717 10.34 -3.39 -36.96
CA TYR A 717 10.01 -2.56 -35.79
C TYR A 717 9.14 -1.33 -36.10
N LEU A 718 9.53 -0.52 -37.11
CA LEU A 718 8.80 0.72 -37.42
C LEU A 718 7.39 0.51 -37.94
N ASN A 719 7.12 -0.62 -38.62
CA ASN A 719 5.77 -0.96 -39.06
C ASN A 719 4.94 -1.51 -37.91
N HIS A 720 5.56 -2.31 -37.05
CA HIS A 720 4.95 -2.91 -35.87
C HIS A 720 4.47 -1.82 -34.89
N ARG A 721 5.35 -0.86 -34.56
CA ARG A 721 5.01 0.30 -33.72
C ARG A 721 3.84 1.12 -34.27
N LYS A 722 3.73 1.26 -35.60
CA LYS A 722 2.60 1.96 -36.24
C LYS A 722 1.28 1.19 -36.12
N GLU A 723 1.32 -0.14 -36.06
CA GLU A 723 0.12 -0.96 -35.80
C GLU A 723 -0.33 -0.81 -34.34
N HIS A 724 0.62 -0.81 -33.39
CA HIS A 724 0.37 -0.57 -31.97
C HIS A 724 -0.23 0.80 -31.70
N GLU A 725 0.40 1.86 -32.22
CA GLU A 725 -0.05 3.25 -32.05
C GLU A 725 -1.51 3.41 -32.52
N LYS A 726 -1.86 2.83 -33.68
CA LYS A 726 -3.22 2.85 -34.21
C LYS A 726 -4.23 2.11 -33.33
N PHE A 727 -3.83 1.02 -32.69
CA PHE A 727 -4.71 0.30 -31.80
C PHE A 727 -4.96 1.08 -30.51
N VAL A 728 -3.88 1.57 -29.87
CA VAL A 728 -3.94 2.37 -28.64
C VAL A 728 -4.81 3.61 -28.86
N ASP A 729 -4.57 4.37 -29.94
CA ASP A 729 -5.37 5.55 -30.28
C ASP A 729 -6.87 5.23 -30.40
N LYS A 730 -7.18 4.07 -30.98
CA LYS A 730 -8.56 3.64 -31.19
C LYS A 730 -9.22 3.17 -29.89
N VAL A 731 -8.49 2.52 -29.00
CA VAL A 731 -8.97 2.16 -27.65
C VAL A 731 -9.20 3.40 -26.80
N ILE A 732 -8.29 4.38 -26.83
CA ILE A 732 -8.42 5.67 -26.14
C ILE A 732 -9.64 6.43 -26.66
N ALA A 733 -9.83 6.48 -27.98
CA ALA A 733 -10.99 7.11 -28.61
C ALA A 733 -12.31 6.46 -28.11
N PHE A 734 -12.36 5.13 -28.05
CA PHE A 734 -13.52 4.42 -27.50
C PHE A 734 -13.76 4.71 -26.02
N GLY A 735 -12.71 4.73 -25.20
CA GLY A 735 -12.82 5.09 -23.78
C GLY A 735 -13.39 6.51 -23.59
N ASN A 736 -12.94 7.47 -24.41
CA ASN A 736 -13.43 8.85 -24.40
C ASN A 736 -14.90 8.96 -24.82
N ASP A 737 -15.31 8.26 -25.88
CA ASP A 737 -16.69 8.28 -26.37
C ASP A 737 -17.66 7.61 -25.39
N PHE A 738 -17.22 6.53 -24.72
CA PHE A 738 -17.97 5.88 -23.65
C PHE A 738 -18.16 6.80 -22.43
N ARG A 739 -17.10 7.49 -22.00
CA ARG A 739 -17.15 8.49 -20.92
C ARG A 739 -18.13 9.61 -21.26
N ALA A 740 -18.05 10.13 -22.48
CA ALA A 740 -18.90 11.21 -23.00
C ALA A 740 -20.36 10.80 -23.26
N ASN A 741 -20.75 9.54 -23.00
CA ASN A 741 -22.10 9.01 -23.25
C ASN A 741 -22.52 9.12 -24.73
N LYS A 742 -21.55 9.26 -25.64
CA LYS A 742 -21.79 9.46 -27.08
C LYS A 742 -22.11 8.16 -27.81
N VAL A 743 -21.74 7.02 -27.22
CA VAL A 743 -21.91 5.69 -27.81
C VAL A 743 -22.28 4.72 -26.69
N ALA A 744 -23.39 3.99 -26.84
CA ALA A 744 -23.55 2.73 -26.10
C ALA A 744 -22.55 1.75 -26.72
N LEU A 745 -21.61 1.19 -25.95
CA LEU A 745 -20.59 0.29 -26.49
C LEU A 745 -21.30 -0.86 -27.25
N THR A 746 -21.17 -0.89 -28.58
CA THR A 746 -21.85 -1.84 -29.48
C THR A 746 -21.00 -3.11 -29.66
N ASN A 747 -21.62 -4.18 -30.17
CA ASN A 747 -20.90 -5.40 -30.58
C ASN A 747 -19.72 -5.11 -31.54
N GLU A 748 -19.76 -4.00 -32.29
CA GLU A 748 -18.69 -3.57 -33.20
C GLU A 748 -17.37 -3.28 -32.49
N VAL A 749 -17.39 -2.75 -31.26
CA VAL A 749 -16.17 -2.47 -30.48
C VAL A 749 -15.52 -3.79 -30.06
N MET A 750 -16.34 -4.74 -29.61
CA MET A 750 -15.85 -6.05 -29.17
C MET A 750 -15.32 -6.88 -30.35
N ASP A 751 -15.97 -6.79 -31.51
CA ASP A 751 -15.48 -7.41 -32.74
C ASP A 751 -14.16 -6.78 -33.21
N PHE A 752 -14.02 -5.46 -33.10
CA PHE A 752 -12.76 -4.79 -33.41
C PHE A 752 -11.61 -5.26 -32.51
N LEU A 753 -11.79 -5.23 -31.19
CA LEU A 753 -10.75 -5.62 -30.22
C LEU A 753 -10.31 -7.07 -30.43
N LYS A 754 -11.28 -7.98 -30.59
CA LYS A 754 -11.02 -9.39 -30.86
C LYS A 754 -10.28 -9.59 -32.19
N ASN A 755 -10.82 -9.06 -33.28
CA ASN A 755 -10.29 -9.34 -34.62
C ASN A 755 -8.91 -8.71 -34.82
N TRP A 756 -8.69 -7.53 -34.23
CA TRP A 756 -7.38 -6.91 -34.24
C TRP A 756 -6.38 -7.73 -33.45
N LEU A 757 -6.68 -8.10 -32.19
CA LEU A 757 -5.73 -8.86 -31.35
C LEU A 757 -5.36 -10.20 -31.99
N VAL A 758 -6.34 -10.96 -32.47
CA VAL A 758 -6.09 -12.24 -33.15
C VAL A 758 -5.31 -12.05 -34.45
N GLY A 759 -5.67 -11.01 -35.23
CA GLY A 759 -5.03 -10.70 -36.50
C GLY A 759 -3.58 -10.23 -36.33
N HIS A 760 -3.30 -9.47 -35.27
CA HIS A 760 -1.98 -8.96 -34.95
C HIS A 760 -1.06 -10.07 -34.44
N ILE A 761 -1.52 -10.87 -33.48
CA ILE A 761 -0.76 -12.01 -32.95
C ILE A 761 -0.38 -12.99 -34.06
N LYS A 762 -1.35 -13.42 -34.87
CA LYS A 762 -1.11 -14.40 -35.93
C LYS A 762 -0.45 -13.82 -37.17
N GLY A 763 -0.73 -12.55 -37.47
CA GLY A 763 -0.31 -11.90 -38.71
C GLY A 763 1.00 -11.15 -38.59
N THR A 764 1.35 -10.67 -37.40
CA THR A 764 2.48 -9.77 -37.16
C THR A 764 3.40 -10.35 -36.09
N ASP A 765 2.89 -10.78 -34.93
CA ASP A 765 3.72 -11.07 -33.76
C ASP A 765 4.47 -12.40 -33.92
N GLN A 766 3.79 -13.42 -34.43
CA GLN A 766 4.41 -14.70 -34.77
C GLN A 766 5.56 -14.59 -35.78
N LYS A 767 5.65 -13.49 -36.55
CA LYS A 767 6.74 -13.29 -37.51
C LYS A 767 8.05 -12.89 -36.84
N TYR A 768 8.03 -12.29 -35.65
CA TYR A 768 9.27 -11.99 -34.93
C TYR A 768 9.74 -13.17 -34.08
N SER A 769 8.88 -14.15 -33.81
CA SER A 769 9.17 -15.31 -32.96
C SER A 769 10.41 -16.08 -33.41
N SER A 770 10.53 -16.38 -34.71
CA SER A 770 11.73 -17.05 -35.24
C SER A 770 12.98 -16.20 -35.07
N PHE A 771 12.87 -14.88 -35.31
CA PHE A 771 13.98 -13.94 -35.21
C PHE A 771 14.52 -13.80 -33.78
N PHE A 772 13.63 -13.80 -32.78
CA PHE A 772 13.98 -13.73 -31.36
C PHE A 772 14.46 -15.07 -30.81
N ASN A 773 13.85 -16.18 -31.21
CA ASN A 773 14.29 -17.53 -30.85
C ASN A 773 15.72 -17.84 -31.35
N GLU A 774 16.08 -17.41 -32.56
CA GLU A 774 17.45 -17.50 -33.08
C GLU A 774 18.47 -16.70 -32.26
N ARG A 775 18.01 -15.70 -31.50
CA ARG A 775 18.82 -14.83 -30.64
C ARG A 775 18.75 -15.20 -29.16
N GLY A 776 18.16 -16.35 -28.85
CA GLY A 776 18.11 -16.92 -27.50
C GLY A 776 17.05 -16.33 -26.59
N VAL A 777 16.10 -15.55 -27.11
CA VAL A 777 14.92 -15.08 -26.38
C VAL A 777 13.85 -16.17 -26.49
N ARG A 778 13.32 -16.63 -25.36
CA ARG A 778 12.33 -17.73 -25.27
C ARG A 778 11.25 -17.41 -24.25
#